data_AF-B2WJ03-F1
#
_entry.id   AF-B2WJ03-F1
#
_cell.length_a   1.000
_cell.length_b   1.000
_cell.length_c   1.000
_cell.angle_alpha   90.00
_cell.angle_beta   90.00
_cell.angle_gamma   90.00
#
_symmetry.space_group_name_H-M   'P 1'
#
loop_
_entity.id
_entity.type
_entity.pdbx_description
1 polymer ?
#
loop_
_entity_poly.entity_id
_entity_poly.type
_entity_poly.pdbx_seq_one_letter_code
_entity_poly.pdbx_strand_id
1 'polypeptide(L)'
;MATLETLQRALLKSASEFTPADSPRQALSDEQYATGFSVFSQEPGRSTYSEFIIPELSYLLAPLHDTEPETRISVLEIGPGPKSVFGDLPQSLRRKIETYTAFEPNAVFAIQLEDWLKGSGGIENKAPLPGLKRVAVHPVEFSDVSDTEKDYRLKKYDIVLFCHSMYGMKPKNSFIGSALGMLVEGGIVAVFHRDGALHIEGLVCHYTVSFPTGVVGVPDRYKDLNQFASFVAGFGMQDEMANTAVQAQWRALCRSMGRRDGAYPEYLIFSAPEVMTVFNEHADSLPELMWQVPQGRKIVKNKEACLHSPAYVARPRDVKDVQICVRWALQYNVGLTVIGGGHSTHCLRPNVVAIDMSGFDSVHILRAVGDEGKPDPISNSFVIAGTGCKTDGLISQAMCEGLTVPLGSRPSVGAGLWLQGGIGHLTRLHGLTCDIIVGAVMVSVKSGEVFYIGNVPEQHRPPGAFLPTDEADILWAIRGAGTNMGIVTSVTFKAFPALQYLTRNWVLPLNDEIDARKRLNQFDKIIAGRLGRSERHCSADAYLYHEAGQLRLGMTTFELVEPSFNVSAIRHEPMGEIWGPVTESKVVDGLELFEEEMYMSGMHGGHGGGKTSSFKRCILMKDISEEGIAARLISAVETRPSPLCYLHLLHGGGAVRDLAATAVAFGCRTWSFACVITGVWPRDEDGTALANACVQWVYDLAKDLLPFSSGAYGVDLGPDPRDAELAVRAFGPNGSRLGRLKRDMDPHGMLAYACPLPKAPPPKLVVLVTGESCAGKDHCAHIWASLFLQHRNNTEFSAQGPNSRVMSISDATKREYAAAVGADFDRLLEDRAYKEEHRAPLTEFFQQQVQKRPQLPEEHFSSTVRDATAADVDVLFITGMRDKAPVASFAHLVPESRLVEIRVEAKEHTRIERGADTSKSSMKELEHRPSLIFQNDKSANEPAESFARSNLIPLIHDDLQQLADMVRSIPSFPTPGIEFRHVLDIAQQQGGMRRCVSLLQTLFSGNWDKVKAIVSVGVGSLVFASSLTERVDKPLVLVREEGKLPPPTIYTCKPRSHISFVSSSKQKVTRIEMERDAVPVGASVVVVDDVLATGETLCAVLQLLVKAGVALEDVSVMVVAEFPVHRGRALLYERGYGKVNVQSLLVFNGV
;
A
#
# COMPACT_ATOMS: atom_id res chain seq x y z
N MET A 1 9.42 -1.71 26.78
CA MET A 1 10.81 -1.38 26.40
C MET A 1 10.92 0.14 26.40
N ALA A 2 11.91 0.72 27.09
CA ALA A 2 12.11 2.18 27.09
C ALA A 2 12.84 2.67 25.82
N THR A 3 12.68 3.95 25.49
CA THR A 3 13.50 4.61 24.45
C THR A 3 14.87 4.99 25.01
N LEU A 4 15.87 5.14 24.14
CA LEU A 4 17.19 5.64 24.52
C LEU A 4 17.14 7.02 25.16
N GLU A 5 16.24 7.90 24.71
CA GLU A 5 16.08 9.23 25.29
C GLU A 5 15.48 9.16 26.72
N THR A 6 14.51 8.28 26.93
CA THR A 6 13.98 8.02 28.29
C THR A 6 15.06 7.45 29.20
N LEU A 7 15.89 6.52 28.68
CA LEU A 7 17.05 6.01 29.41
C LEU A 7 18.04 7.13 29.73
N GLN A 8 18.41 7.96 28.76
CA GLN A 8 19.31 9.10 28.96
C GLN A 8 18.81 10.01 30.08
N ARG A 9 17.53 10.41 30.05
CA ARG A 9 16.93 11.24 31.12
C ARG A 9 17.03 10.58 32.50
N ALA A 10 16.80 9.26 32.59
CA ALA A 10 16.95 8.51 33.85
C ALA A 10 18.40 8.43 34.33
N LEU A 11 19.36 8.24 33.42
CA LEU A 11 20.80 8.23 33.75
C LEU A 11 21.26 9.62 34.23
N LEU A 12 20.83 10.70 33.57
CA LEU A 12 21.14 12.07 33.98
C LEU A 12 20.56 12.40 35.36
N LYS A 13 19.32 11.99 35.62
CA LYS A 13 18.64 12.21 36.90
C LYS A 13 19.34 11.45 38.03
N SER A 14 19.64 10.16 37.85
CA SER A 14 20.34 9.37 38.87
C SER A 14 21.73 9.93 39.18
N ALA A 15 22.48 10.40 38.17
CA ALA A 15 23.76 11.05 38.42
C ALA A 15 23.62 12.30 39.32
N SER A 16 22.57 13.12 39.14
CA SER A 16 22.33 14.30 39.98
C SER A 16 21.87 13.99 41.40
N GLU A 17 21.23 12.84 41.64
CA GLU A 17 20.70 12.46 42.96
C GLU A 17 21.77 11.82 43.87
N PHE A 18 22.79 11.18 43.29
CA PHE A 18 23.75 10.35 44.02
C PHE A 18 25.16 10.94 44.13
N THR A 19 25.38 12.12 43.58
CA THR A 19 26.63 12.86 43.77
C THR A 19 26.35 14.27 44.30
N PRO A 20 27.20 14.82 45.19
CA PRO A 20 27.14 16.22 45.57
C PRO A 20 27.02 17.15 44.35
N ALA A 21 26.30 18.27 44.49
CA ALA A 21 26.02 19.20 43.40
C ALA A 21 27.28 19.70 42.66
N ASP A 22 28.45 19.67 43.33
CA ASP A 22 29.74 20.14 42.82
C ASP A 22 30.67 19.02 42.33
N SER A 23 30.21 17.76 42.23
CA SER A 23 31.04 16.66 41.70
C SER A 23 31.36 16.86 40.21
N PRO A 24 32.63 16.98 39.83
CA PRO A 24 32.98 17.35 38.46
C PRO A 24 32.74 16.22 37.47
N ARG A 25 32.00 16.53 36.40
CA ARG A 25 31.77 15.65 35.25
C ARG A 25 32.94 15.77 34.27
N GLN A 26 33.31 14.65 33.66
CA GLN A 26 34.34 14.57 32.62
C GLN A 26 33.69 14.25 31.28
N ALA A 27 34.02 15.01 30.24
CA ALA A 27 33.71 14.61 28.87
C ALA A 27 34.39 13.27 28.55
N LEU A 28 33.75 12.44 27.73
CA LEU A 28 34.33 11.15 27.34
C LEU A 28 35.60 11.37 26.51
N SER A 29 36.64 10.56 26.73
CA SER A 29 37.78 10.52 25.81
C SER A 29 37.38 9.96 24.44
N ASP A 30 38.19 10.18 23.42
CA ASP A 30 37.94 9.65 22.08
C ASP A 30 37.78 8.11 22.09
N GLU A 31 38.59 7.40 22.88
CA GLU A 31 38.50 5.95 23.02
C GLU A 31 37.24 5.50 23.79
N GLN A 32 36.84 6.25 24.81
CA GLN A 32 35.60 5.97 25.56
C GLN A 32 34.38 6.16 24.68
N TYR A 33 34.34 7.25 23.91
CA TYR A 33 33.29 7.51 22.92
C TYR A 33 33.27 6.42 21.84
N ALA A 34 34.44 6.07 21.27
CA ALA A 34 34.55 5.04 20.25
C ALA A 34 34.04 3.68 20.74
N THR A 35 34.37 3.32 21.98
CA THR A 35 33.90 2.06 22.57
C THR A 35 32.38 2.06 22.76
N GLY A 36 31.81 3.15 23.29
CA GLY A 36 30.36 3.29 23.46
C GLY A 36 29.59 3.30 22.14
N PHE A 37 30.10 4.00 21.12
CA PHE A 37 29.52 4.06 19.78
C PHE A 37 29.47 2.69 19.11
N SER A 38 30.47 1.82 19.35
CA SER A 38 30.54 0.48 18.74
C SER A 38 29.33 -0.41 19.05
N VAL A 39 28.61 -0.16 20.15
CA VAL A 39 27.36 -0.85 20.52
C VAL A 39 26.27 -0.66 19.46
N PHE A 40 26.22 0.52 18.82
CA PHE A 40 25.23 0.83 17.79
C PHE A 40 25.52 0.15 16.45
N SER A 41 26.77 -0.29 16.24
CA SER A 41 27.19 -1.01 15.03
C SER A 41 27.11 -2.53 15.16
N GLN A 42 26.71 -3.07 16.32
CA GLN A 42 26.51 -4.50 16.57
C GLN A 42 25.04 -4.89 16.43
N GLU A 43 24.76 -6.19 16.28
CA GLU A 43 23.39 -6.70 16.36
C GLU A 43 22.81 -6.45 17.77
N PRO A 44 21.55 -6.00 17.90
CA PRO A 44 20.52 -5.76 16.88
C PRO A 44 20.53 -4.35 16.24
N GLY A 45 21.42 -3.44 16.65
CA GLY A 45 21.49 -2.05 16.16
C GLY A 45 21.87 -1.89 14.68
N ARG A 46 22.55 -2.88 14.12
CA ARG A 46 22.95 -2.94 12.70
C ARG A 46 21.75 -2.88 11.74
N SER A 47 20.60 -3.42 12.13
CA SER A 47 19.36 -3.44 11.32
C SER A 47 18.96 -2.05 10.82
N THR A 48 19.10 -1.01 11.64
CA THR A 48 18.77 0.38 11.27
C THR A 48 19.52 0.87 10.04
N TYR A 49 20.79 0.46 9.87
CA TYR A 49 21.55 0.85 8.68
C TYR A 49 21.03 0.12 7.43
N SER A 50 20.86 -1.20 7.52
CA SER A 50 20.43 -2.02 6.37
C SER A 50 18.96 -1.82 5.98
N GLU A 51 18.09 -1.50 6.93
CA GLU A 51 16.64 -1.41 6.73
C GLU A 51 16.15 0.04 6.53
N PHE A 52 16.92 1.04 6.96
CA PHE A 52 16.50 2.44 6.87
C PHE A 52 17.54 3.37 6.27
N ILE A 53 18.71 3.56 6.91
CA ILE A 53 19.68 4.59 6.48
C ILE A 53 20.15 4.35 5.03
N ILE A 54 20.59 3.13 4.71
CA ILE A 54 21.13 2.80 3.38
C ILE A 54 20.05 2.80 2.29
N PRO A 55 18.86 2.18 2.49
CA PRO A 55 17.76 2.29 1.54
C PRO A 55 17.32 3.73 1.26
N GLU A 56 17.15 4.56 2.30
CA GLU A 56 16.70 5.95 2.14
C GLU A 56 17.75 6.83 1.48
N LEU A 57 19.03 6.65 1.83
CA LEU A 57 20.13 7.34 1.16
C LEU A 57 20.26 6.89 -0.31
N SER A 58 20.04 5.60 -0.60
CA SER A 58 20.02 5.10 -1.98
C SER A 58 18.87 5.71 -2.78
N TYR A 59 17.68 5.85 -2.16
CA TYR A 59 16.53 6.51 -2.77
C TYR A 59 16.79 7.99 -3.04
N LEU A 60 17.39 8.70 -2.09
CA LEU A 60 17.80 10.10 -2.23
C LEU A 60 18.73 10.33 -3.41
N LEU A 61 19.66 9.41 -3.62
CA LEU A 61 20.66 9.50 -4.68
C LEU A 61 20.20 8.84 -5.99
N ALA A 62 19.02 8.23 -6.02
CA ALA A 62 18.48 7.56 -7.21
C ALA A 62 18.28 8.51 -8.41
N PRO A 63 17.78 9.76 -8.24
CA PRO A 63 17.71 10.72 -9.36
C PRO A 63 19.10 11.00 -9.98
N LEU A 64 20.16 10.94 -9.17
CA LEU A 64 21.55 11.08 -9.62
C LEU A 64 22.11 9.77 -10.22
N HIS A 65 21.39 8.66 -10.13
CA HIS A 65 21.71 7.40 -10.79
C HIS A 65 21.36 7.42 -12.29
N ASP A 66 20.21 8.00 -12.64
CA ASP A 66 19.62 7.98 -13.99
C ASP A 66 20.10 9.14 -14.91
N THR A 67 20.88 10.07 -14.38
CA THR A 67 21.59 11.10 -15.17
C THR A 67 22.77 10.52 -15.94
N GLU A 68 23.29 11.27 -16.93
CA GLU A 68 24.33 10.82 -17.86
C GLU A 68 25.48 10.06 -17.16
N PRO A 69 26.09 9.04 -17.81
CA PRO A 69 27.13 8.19 -17.22
C PRO A 69 28.32 8.95 -16.60
N GLU A 70 28.53 10.19 -17.02
CA GLU A 70 29.61 11.06 -16.57
C GLU A 70 29.30 11.87 -15.30
N THR A 71 28.05 11.90 -14.84
CA THR A 71 27.63 12.71 -13.68
C THR A 71 28.37 12.26 -12.41
N ARG A 72 29.16 13.17 -11.82
CA ARG A 72 29.96 12.95 -10.61
C ARG A 72 29.31 13.63 -9.42
N ILE A 73 29.36 12.96 -8.27
CA ILE A 73 28.75 13.40 -7.02
C ILE A 73 29.84 13.86 -6.06
N SER A 74 29.61 15.03 -5.47
CA SER A 74 30.40 15.63 -4.40
C SER A 74 29.65 15.55 -3.07
N VAL A 75 30.32 15.00 -2.06
CA VAL A 75 29.74 14.66 -0.76
C VAL A 75 30.46 15.39 0.36
N LEU A 76 29.68 15.96 1.28
CA LEU A 76 30.12 16.41 2.59
C LEU A 76 29.42 15.58 3.68
N GLU A 77 30.17 14.85 4.49
CA GLU A 77 29.64 14.02 5.60
C GLU A 77 30.08 14.58 6.96
N ILE A 78 29.14 14.82 7.85
CA ILE A 78 29.37 15.41 9.18
C ILE A 78 29.08 14.33 10.22
N GLY A 79 30.09 13.99 11.03
CA GLY A 79 30.05 12.90 12.01
C GLY A 79 29.93 11.49 11.39
N PRO A 80 30.72 11.13 10.36
CA PRO A 80 30.68 9.80 9.74
C PRO A 80 31.05 8.65 10.70
N GLY A 81 31.80 8.92 11.77
CA GLY A 81 32.40 7.89 12.60
C GLY A 81 33.55 7.16 11.87
N PRO A 82 33.85 5.90 12.24
CA PRO A 82 35.02 5.19 11.75
C PRO A 82 34.92 4.72 10.28
N LYS A 83 33.72 4.73 9.70
CA LYS A 83 33.44 4.34 8.31
C LYS A 83 32.28 5.17 7.78
N SER A 84 32.39 5.63 6.54
CA SER A 84 31.32 6.38 5.87
C SER A 84 30.14 5.48 5.52
N VAL A 85 28.91 5.97 5.71
CA VAL A 85 27.68 5.25 5.30
C VAL A 85 27.56 5.09 3.79
N PHE A 86 28.23 5.95 3.01
CA PHE A 86 28.27 5.84 1.55
C PHE A 86 29.00 4.57 1.07
N GLY A 87 29.83 3.94 1.92
CA GLY A 87 30.52 2.70 1.60
C GLY A 87 29.63 1.49 1.40
N ASP A 88 28.43 1.52 2.01
CA ASP A 88 27.46 0.42 1.97
C ASP A 88 26.39 0.60 0.87
N LEU A 89 26.47 1.69 0.10
CA LEU A 89 25.56 1.93 -1.03
C LEU A 89 25.78 0.92 -2.18
N PRO A 90 24.78 0.74 -3.07
CA PRO A 90 24.96 0.00 -4.31
C PRO A 90 26.20 0.45 -5.10
N GLN A 91 26.91 -0.51 -5.71
CA GLN A 91 28.20 -0.25 -6.38
C GLN A 91 28.10 0.84 -7.45
N SER A 92 26.96 0.94 -8.14
CA SER A 92 26.71 1.96 -9.15
C SER A 92 26.76 3.39 -8.58
N LEU A 93 26.16 3.63 -7.42
CA LEU A 93 26.19 4.92 -6.73
C LEU A 93 27.59 5.22 -6.18
N ARG A 94 28.26 4.23 -5.58
CA ARG A 94 29.62 4.38 -5.04
C ARG A 94 30.66 4.79 -6.09
N ARG A 95 30.45 4.40 -7.35
CA ARG A 95 31.31 4.81 -8.49
C ARG A 95 31.09 6.26 -8.93
N LYS A 96 29.94 6.85 -8.64
CA LYS A 96 29.64 8.25 -9.01
C LYS A 96 30.24 9.24 -8.01
N ILE A 97 30.49 8.83 -6.77
CA ILE A 97 31.12 9.68 -5.74
C ILE A 97 32.58 9.94 -6.11
N GLU A 98 32.88 11.18 -6.51
CA GLU A 98 34.22 11.59 -6.94
C GLU A 98 34.95 12.40 -5.88
N THR A 99 34.22 13.24 -5.15
CA THR A 99 34.76 14.11 -4.09
C THR A 99 34.09 13.79 -2.77
N TYR A 100 34.89 13.54 -1.74
CA TYR A 100 34.41 13.27 -0.38
C TYR A 100 35.12 14.19 0.62
N THR A 101 34.33 14.94 1.39
CA THR A 101 34.81 15.74 2.51
C THR A 101 34.12 15.26 3.79
N ALA A 102 34.85 15.18 4.90
CA ALA A 102 34.27 14.83 6.19
C ALA A 102 34.72 15.74 7.34
N PHE A 103 33.81 16.04 8.26
CA PHE A 103 34.11 16.63 9.58
C PHE A 103 33.83 15.59 10.66
N GLU A 104 34.88 15.07 11.28
CA GLU A 104 34.81 14.03 12.31
C GLU A 104 35.57 14.51 13.55
N PRO A 105 34.88 14.93 14.63
CA PRO A 105 35.55 15.51 15.79
C PRO A 105 36.36 14.50 16.62
N ASN A 106 36.06 13.20 16.52
CA ASN A 106 36.83 12.16 17.23
C ASN A 106 38.08 11.80 16.42
N ALA A 107 39.27 12.07 16.97
CA ALA A 107 40.52 11.89 16.24
C ALA A 107 40.79 10.42 15.89
N VAL A 108 40.36 9.48 16.75
CA VAL A 108 40.47 8.04 16.49
C VAL A 108 39.62 7.65 15.27
N PHE A 109 38.40 8.17 15.16
CA PHE A 109 37.53 7.92 14.02
C PHE A 109 38.02 8.60 12.74
N ALA A 110 38.52 9.82 12.81
CA ALA A 110 39.08 10.50 11.64
C ALA A 110 40.23 9.70 11.00
N ILE A 111 41.14 9.16 11.81
CA ILE A 111 42.24 8.30 11.33
C ILE A 111 41.69 7.01 10.72
N GLN A 112 40.76 6.33 11.40
CA GLN A 112 40.16 5.08 10.91
C GLN A 112 39.39 5.28 9.59
N LEU A 113 38.69 6.40 9.45
CA LEU A 113 37.97 6.76 8.23
C LEU A 113 38.93 7.02 7.07
N GLU A 114 40.02 7.75 7.30
CA GLU A 114 41.05 7.96 6.28
C GLU A 114 41.66 6.64 5.80
N ASP A 115 42.03 5.76 6.72
CA ASP A 115 42.60 4.44 6.40
C ASP A 115 41.60 3.57 5.63
N TRP A 116 40.33 3.61 6.03
CA TRP A 116 39.25 2.91 5.33
C TRP A 116 39.05 3.44 3.90
N LEU A 117 39.04 4.76 3.70
CA LEU A 117 38.92 5.39 2.36
C LEU A 117 40.11 5.07 1.44
N LYS A 118 41.33 4.98 1.98
CA LYS A 118 42.56 4.68 1.22
C LYS A 118 42.63 3.23 0.73
N GLY A 119 41.87 2.32 1.33
CA GLY A 119 41.82 0.91 0.97
C GLY A 119 43.08 0.13 1.39
N SER A 120 42.91 -0.87 2.25
CA SER A 120 43.99 -1.79 2.63
C SER A 120 44.38 -2.70 1.44
N GLY A 121 45.25 -2.20 0.56
CA GLY A 121 46.12 -2.97 -0.34
C GLY A 121 45.51 -3.54 -1.64
N GLY A 122 45.73 -2.85 -2.76
CA GLY A 122 46.26 -3.47 -4.00
C GLY A 122 45.32 -4.13 -5.02
N ILE A 123 43.99 -4.19 -4.82
CA ILE A 123 43.05 -4.74 -5.83
C ILE A 123 41.93 -3.73 -6.08
N GLU A 124 41.88 -3.15 -7.29
CA GLU A 124 40.94 -2.07 -7.70
C GLU A 124 39.45 -2.38 -7.49
N ASN A 125 39.07 -3.66 -7.34
CA ASN A 125 37.68 -4.09 -7.11
C ASN A 125 37.24 -4.14 -5.63
N LYS A 126 38.08 -3.71 -4.66
CA LYS A 126 37.74 -3.71 -3.21
C LYS A 126 37.72 -2.34 -2.52
N ALA A 127 37.97 -1.23 -3.22
CA ALA A 127 37.90 0.10 -2.62
C ALA A 127 36.46 0.43 -2.17
N PRO A 128 36.24 1.04 -0.99
CA PRO A 128 34.88 1.35 -0.52
C PRO A 128 34.15 2.33 -1.44
N LEU A 129 34.85 3.34 -1.96
CA LEU A 129 34.33 4.31 -2.92
C LEU A 129 35.22 4.28 -4.19
N PRO A 130 34.90 3.44 -5.19
CA PRO A 130 35.78 3.23 -6.34
C PRO A 130 35.94 4.45 -7.26
N GLY A 131 34.99 5.40 -7.23
CA GLY A 131 35.01 6.60 -8.06
C GLY A 131 35.83 7.76 -7.48
N LEU A 132 36.37 7.57 -6.26
CA LEU A 132 36.89 8.64 -5.43
C LEU A 132 38.22 9.17 -5.96
N LYS A 133 38.29 10.48 -6.22
CA LYS A 133 39.52 11.17 -6.67
C LYS A 133 40.04 12.19 -5.66
N ARG A 134 39.14 12.78 -4.87
CA ARG A 134 39.48 13.83 -3.88
C ARG A 134 38.91 13.47 -2.52
N VAL A 135 39.78 13.48 -1.50
CA VAL A 135 39.42 13.19 -0.10
C VAL A 135 39.97 14.27 0.80
N ALA A 136 39.14 14.75 1.73
CA ALA A 136 39.57 15.58 2.84
C ALA A 136 38.81 15.15 4.11
N VAL A 137 39.54 14.75 5.16
CA VAL A 137 38.97 14.42 6.47
C VAL A 137 39.51 15.43 7.46
N HIS A 138 38.61 16.14 8.15
CA HIS A 138 38.94 17.18 9.11
C HIS A 138 38.65 16.66 10.52
N PRO A 139 39.67 16.47 11.38
CA PRO A 139 39.51 15.96 12.75
C PRO A 139 39.02 17.07 13.71
N VAL A 140 37.96 17.77 13.33
CA VAL A 140 37.38 18.91 14.07
C VAL A 140 35.86 18.88 13.97
N GLU A 141 35.20 19.52 14.95
CA GLU A 141 33.76 19.72 14.91
C GLU A 141 33.36 20.59 13.71
N PHE A 142 32.25 20.23 13.06
CA PHE A 142 31.59 21.13 12.12
C PHE A 142 31.02 22.31 12.91
N SER A 143 31.52 23.51 12.67
CA SER A 143 31.15 24.73 13.42
C SER A 143 30.35 25.71 12.56
N ASP A 144 29.44 26.43 13.22
CA ASP A 144 28.69 27.55 12.67
C ASP A 144 29.59 28.79 12.63
N VAL A 145 30.37 28.96 11.56
CA VAL A 145 31.50 29.91 11.56
C VAL A 145 31.08 31.34 11.18
N SER A 146 31.54 32.31 11.99
CA SER A 146 31.69 33.71 11.61
C SER A 146 33.03 33.91 10.88
N ASP A 147 32.99 34.50 9.68
CA ASP A 147 34.03 35.08 8.78
C ASP A 147 35.54 34.68 8.75
N THR A 148 36.10 33.84 9.63
CA THR A 148 37.57 33.71 9.78
C THR A 148 38.25 32.52 9.11
N GLU A 149 37.55 31.57 8.48
CA GLU A 149 38.18 30.44 7.75
C GLU A 149 37.62 30.31 6.31
N LYS A 150 38.45 30.63 5.30
CA LYS A 150 38.00 30.95 3.92
C LYS A 150 38.14 29.83 2.86
N ASP A 151 38.94 28.78 3.07
CA ASP A 151 39.35 27.91 1.95
C ASP A 151 38.37 26.75 1.61
N TYR A 152 37.62 26.22 2.57
CA TYR A 152 36.66 25.12 2.32
C TYR A 152 35.26 25.62 1.91
N ARG A 153 34.91 26.88 2.25
CA ARG A 153 33.58 27.48 2.01
C ARG A 153 33.25 27.78 0.55
N LEU A 154 34.25 27.83 -0.33
CA LEU A 154 34.03 28.00 -1.77
C LEU A 154 33.61 26.70 -2.47
N LYS A 155 33.74 25.55 -1.80
CA LYS A 155 33.35 24.26 -2.36
C LYS A 155 31.85 24.07 -2.20
N LYS A 156 31.20 23.73 -3.31
CA LYS A 156 29.80 23.33 -3.35
C LYS A 156 29.69 21.81 -3.38
N TYR A 157 28.62 21.27 -2.79
CA TYR A 157 28.36 19.85 -2.66
C TYR A 157 26.97 19.49 -3.20
N ASP A 158 26.84 18.31 -3.82
CA ASP A 158 25.55 17.75 -4.22
C ASP A 158 24.75 17.27 -3.00
N ILE A 159 25.46 16.73 -2.00
CA ILE A 159 24.86 16.26 -0.75
C ILE A 159 25.71 16.68 0.45
N VAL A 160 25.04 17.26 1.45
CA VAL A 160 25.57 17.44 2.80
C VAL A 160 24.80 16.53 3.75
N LEU A 161 25.49 15.59 4.39
CA LEU A 161 24.90 14.58 5.25
C LEU A 161 25.31 14.79 6.70
N PHE A 162 24.34 15.05 7.57
CA PHE A 162 24.52 14.98 9.02
C PHE A 162 24.26 13.54 9.48
N CYS A 163 25.34 12.81 9.72
CA CYS A 163 25.29 11.42 10.16
C CYS A 163 24.99 11.34 11.66
N HIS A 164 24.12 10.40 12.03
CA HIS A 164 23.88 9.94 13.41
C HIS A 164 23.39 10.97 14.43
N SER A 165 23.08 12.22 14.02
CA SER A 165 22.31 13.29 14.70
C SER A 165 23.02 14.65 14.59
N MET A 166 22.37 15.69 15.12
CA MET A 166 22.94 17.02 15.38
C MET A 166 23.11 17.25 16.88
N TYR A 167 23.60 16.25 17.63
CA TYR A 167 23.80 16.38 19.07
C TYR A 167 24.91 17.41 19.35
N GLY A 168 24.73 18.22 20.39
CA GLY A 168 25.68 19.31 20.72
C GLY A 168 25.55 20.57 19.86
N MET A 169 24.97 20.48 18.65
CA MET A 169 24.80 21.61 17.74
C MET A 169 23.61 22.50 18.16
N LYS A 170 23.90 23.71 18.65
CA LYS A 170 22.87 24.67 19.09
C LYS A 170 23.23 26.11 18.67
N PRO A 171 22.31 26.88 18.07
CA PRO A 171 20.98 26.46 17.61
C PRO A 171 21.08 25.61 16.32
N LYS A 172 20.28 24.54 16.18
CA LYS A 172 20.40 23.60 15.03
C LYS A 172 20.20 24.27 13.66
N ASN A 173 19.39 25.33 13.59
CA ASN A 173 19.04 26.00 12.33
C ASN A 173 20.24 26.69 11.68
N SER A 174 21.20 27.21 12.45
CA SER A 174 22.36 27.90 11.89
C SER A 174 23.34 26.95 11.20
N PHE A 175 23.52 25.75 11.75
CA PHE A 175 24.30 24.68 11.11
C PHE A 175 23.66 24.20 9.80
N ILE A 176 22.34 24.06 9.76
CA ILE A 176 21.65 23.74 8.50
C ILE A 176 21.76 24.90 7.51
N GLY A 177 21.57 26.15 7.95
CA GLY A 177 21.76 27.33 7.09
C GLY A 177 23.17 27.39 6.48
N SER A 178 24.20 27.11 7.28
CA SER A 178 25.58 26.98 6.79
C SER A 178 25.73 25.86 5.75
N ALA A 179 25.12 24.68 5.99
CA ALA A 179 25.13 23.57 5.05
C ALA A 179 24.38 23.88 3.73
N LEU A 180 23.24 24.57 3.81
CA LEU A 180 22.48 25.03 2.64
C LEU A 180 23.31 25.98 1.77
N GLY A 181 24.07 26.88 2.39
CA GLY A 181 25.01 27.77 1.70
C GLY A 181 26.13 27.03 0.94
N MET A 182 26.37 25.75 1.24
CA MET A 182 27.36 24.89 0.59
C MET A 182 26.77 24.00 -0.52
N LEU A 183 25.49 24.10 -0.85
CA LEU A 183 24.88 23.29 -1.92
C LEU A 183 25.15 23.82 -3.32
N VAL A 184 25.30 22.92 -4.29
CA VAL A 184 25.08 23.23 -5.71
C VAL A 184 23.58 23.44 -5.97
N GLU A 185 23.23 24.01 -7.14
CA GLU A 185 21.83 24.09 -7.58
C GLU A 185 21.22 22.69 -7.65
N GLY A 186 20.05 22.48 -7.03
CA GLY A 186 19.42 21.17 -6.89
C GLY A 186 20.07 20.22 -5.88
N GLY A 187 21.08 20.65 -5.13
CA GLY A 187 21.69 19.88 -4.03
C GLY A 187 20.77 19.75 -2.81
N ILE A 188 21.15 18.87 -1.88
CA ILE A 188 20.35 18.57 -0.68
C ILE A 188 21.18 18.49 0.60
N VAL A 189 20.56 18.88 1.72
CA VAL A 189 21.03 18.57 3.07
C VAL A 189 20.16 17.46 3.66
N ALA A 190 20.74 16.35 4.06
CA ALA A 190 20.05 15.24 4.71
C ALA A 190 20.52 15.09 6.16
N VAL A 191 19.58 14.88 7.07
CA VAL A 191 19.85 14.68 8.50
C VAL A 191 19.21 13.38 8.96
N PHE A 192 20.03 12.43 9.40
CA PHE A 192 19.57 11.27 10.16
C PHE A 192 19.59 11.61 11.64
N HIS A 193 18.42 11.59 12.28
CA HIS A 193 18.27 11.93 13.69
C HIS A 193 17.63 10.78 14.46
N ARG A 194 18.26 10.40 15.57
CA ARG A 194 17.68 9.49 16.56
C ARG A 194 16.71 10.25 17.44
N ASP A 195 15.67 9.55 17.91
CA ASP A 195 14.58 10.03 18.78
C ASP A 195 13.29 10.48 18.05
N GLY A 196 13.17 10.18 16.75
CA GLY A 196 11.91 10.29 15.99
C GLY A 196 11.34 11.70 15.75
N ALA A 197 11.87 12.75 16.39
CA ALA A 197 11.43 14.13 16.24
C ALA A 197 12.61 15.08 16.05
N LEU A 198 12.85 15.52 14.81
CA LEU A 198 13.76 16.61 14.50
C LEU A 198 12.93 17.85 14.13
N HIS A 199 13.02 18.91 14.93
CA HIS A 199 12.49 20.22 14.59
C HIS A 199 13.64 21.21 14.42
N ILE A 200 13.63 21.93 13.31
CA ILE A 200 14.61 22.97 13.00
C ILE A 200 13.91 24.30 12.78
N GLU A 201 14.03 25.22 13.73
CA GLU A 201 13.27 26.46 13.74
C GLU A 201 13.51 27.31 12.48
N GLY A 202 12.42 27.78 11.88
CA GLY A 202 12.44 28.69 10.71
C GLY A 202 12.64 28.01 9.35
N LEU A 203 12.85 26.69 9.31
CA LEU A 203 13.09 25.97 8.06
C LEU A 203 11.92 25.07 7.66
N VAL A 204 11.77 24.87 6.35
CA VAL A 204 10.81 23.95 5.73
C VAL A 204 11.58 22.76 5.16
N CYS A 205 11.13 21.54 5.45
CA CYS A 205 11.73 20.35 4.86
C CYS A 205 11.15 20.06 3.47
N HIS A 206 12.01 19.54 2.59
CA HIS A 206 11.62 18.99 1.30
C HIS A 206 10.76 17.74 1.52
N TYR A 207 11.26 16.79 2.32
CA TYR A 207 10.48 15.65 2.81
C TYR A 207 11.06 15.03 4.10
N THR A 208 10.34 14.08 4.68
CA THR A 208 10.74 13.38 5.91
C THR A 208 10.27 11.93 5.92
N VAL A 209 11.14 11.02 6.38
CA VAL A 209 10.84 9.58 6.51
C VAL A 209 11.19 9.13 7.93
N SER A 210 10.36 8.29 8.54
CA SER A 210 10.56 7.80 9.92
C SER A 210 10.81 6.29 9.94
N PHE A 211 11.61 5.82 10.88
CA PHE A 211 11.85 4.42 11.20
C PHE A 211 11.52 4.14 12.67
N PRO A 212 10.23 3.94 13.01
CA PRO A 212 9.78 3.86 14.40
C PRO A 212 10.16 2.56 15.11
N THR A 213 10.53 1.52 14.37
CA THR A 213 10.87 0.19 14.89
C THR A 213 12.36 0.01 15.19
N GLY A 214 13.17 1.04 15.02
CA GLY A 214 14.60 1.00 15.32
C GLY A 214 14.87 0.59 16.77
N VAL A 215 15.91 -0.22 16.95
CA VAL A 215 16.34 -0.72 18.27
C VAL A 215 17.86 -0.67 18.40
N VAL A 216 18.33 -0.61 19.64
CA VAL A 216 19.74 -0.74 20.00
C VAL A 216 19.84 -1.75 21.13
N GLY A 217 20.76 -2.70 21.00
CA GLY A 217 21.02 -3.69 22.04
C GLY A 217 22.42 -3.57 22.61
N VAL A 218 22.53 -3.77 23.92
CA VAL A 218 23.82 -3.83 24.64
C VAL A 218 23.93 -5.18 25.35
N PRO A 219 25.08 -5.87 25.30
CA PRO A 219 25.28 -7.08 26.09
C PRO A 219 25.04 -6.82 27.58
N ASP A 220 24.34 -7.72 28.28
CA ASP A 220 24.10 -7.62 29.74
C ASP A 220 25.35 -8.05 30.54
N ARG A 221 26.45 -7.36 30.29
CA ARG A 221 27.76 -7.57 30.91
C ARG A 221 28.18 -6.28 31.60
N TYR A 222 28.87 -6.43 32.74
CA TYR A 222 29.19 -5.31 33.61
C TYR A 222 29.97 -4.19 32.87
N LYS A 223 30.97 -4.56 32.07
CA LYS A 223 31.81 -3.62 31.32
C LYS A 223 31.02 -2.91 30.23
N ASP A 224 30.27 -3.66 29.43
CA ASP A 224 29.50 -3.15 28.30
C ASP A 224 28.41 -2.18 28.75
N LEU A 225 27.70 -2.48 29.84
CA LEU A 225 26.69 -1.58 30.41
C LEU A 225 27.28 -0.27 30.95
N ASN A 226 28.47 -0.29 31.54
CA ASN A 226 29.11 0.94 32.02
C ASN A 226 29.48 1.86 30.86
N GLN A 227 30.05 1.28 29.81
CA GLN A 227 30.46 2.00 28.61
C GLN A 227 29.24 2.56 27.88
N PHE A 228 28.22 1.73 27.68
CA PHE A 228 26.95 2.14 27.07
C PHE A 228 26.25 3.24 27.86
N ALA A 229 26.09 3.10 29.19
CA ALA A 229 25.43 4.11 30.00
C ALA A 229 26.19 5.44 30.01
N SER A 230 27.52 5.41 30.09
CA SER A 230 28.34 6.63 30.03
C SER A 230 28.24 7.31 28.68
N PHE A 231 28.20 6.53 27.59
CA PHE A 231 27.97 7.03 26.24
C PHE A 231 26.60 7.68 26.09
N VAL A 232 25.53 7.01 26.52
CA VAL A 232 24.16 7.54 26.45
C VAL A 232 24.01 8.79 27.33
N ALA A 233 24.64 8.83 28.52
CA ALA A 233 24.65 9.99 29.39
C ALA A 233 25.51 11.15 28.85
N GLY A 234 26.52 10.86 28.02
CA GLY A 234 27.42 11.83 27.41
C GLY A 234 28.61 12.26 28.29
N PHE A 235 28.84 11.61 29.44
CA PHE A 235 29.95 11.93 30.35
C PHE A 235 30.32 10.75 31.27
N GLY A 236 31.51 10.85 31.87
CA GLY A 236 31.94 10.07 33.03
C GLY A 236 32.13 10.95 34.27
N MET A 237 32.38 10.36 35.44
CA MET A 237 32.71 11.10 36.66
C MET A 237 34.23 11.15 36.88
N GLN A 238 34.76 12.32 37.27
CA GLN A 238 36.20 12.46 37.56
C GLN A 238 36.64 11.75 38.85
N ASP A 239 35.78 11.69 39.87
CA ASP A 239 36.05 11.00 41.13
C ASP A 239 35.76 9.50 40.99
N GLU A 240 36.74 8.63 41.29
CA GLU A 240 36.61 7.18 41.08
C GLU A 240 35.54 6.53 41.98
N MET A 241 35.38 6.99 43.22
CA MET A 241 34.37 6.42 44.13
C MET A 241 32.96 6.80 43.67
N ALA A 242 32.75 8.06 43.32
CA ALA A 242 31.50 8.57 42.75
C ALA A 242 31.20 7.88 41.41
N ASN A 243 32.19 7.70 40.54
CA ASN A 243 32.04 7.01 39.26
C ASN A 243 31.55 5.56 39.46
N THR A 244 32.16 4.84 40.40
CA THR A 244 31.78 3.45 40.70
C THR A 244 30.35 3.35 41.23
N ALA A 245 29.95 4.29 42.10
CA ALA A 245 28.60 4.35 42.67
C ALA A 245 27.54 4.68 41.59
N VAL A 246 27.78 5.71 40.76
CA VAL A 246 26.89 6.11 39.67
C VAL A 246 26.75 4.99 38.64
N GLN A 247 27.85 4.37 38.22
CA GLN A 247 27.83 3.25 37.28
C GLN A 247 27.03 2.05 37.83
N ALA A 248 27.04 1.80 39.15
CA ALA A 248 26.22 0.74 39.73
C ALA A 248 24.73 0.96 39.55
N GLN A 249 24.29 2.19 39.67
CA GLN A 249 22.90 2.55 39.46
C GLN A 249 22.52 2.58 37.99
N TRP A 250 23.40 3.12 37.16
CA TRP A 250 23.21 3.13 35.72
C TRP A 250 23.02 1.72 35.17
N ARG A 251 23.79 0.73 35.62
CA ARG A 251 23.56 -0.68 35.28
C ARG A 251 22.18 -1.17 35.72
N ALA A 252 21.74 -0.81 36.93
CA ALA A 252 20.42 -1.18 37.43
C ALA A 252 19.29 -0.56 36.59
N LEU A 253 19.45 0.72 36.20
CA LEU A 253 18.52 1.42 35.31
C LEU A 253 18.48 0.79 33.91
N CYS A 254 19.64 0.46 33.32
CA CYS A 254 19.68 -0.24 32.04
C CYS A 254 18.90 -1.57 32.11
N ARG A 255 19.07 -2.35 33.17
CA ARG A 255 18.35 -3.62 33.36
C ARG A 255 16.87 -3.46 33.63
N SER A 256 16.45 -2.43 34.35
CA SER A 256 15.04 -2.19 34.63
C SER A 256 14.27 -1.64 33.44
N MET A 257 14.94 -0.87 32.57
CA MET A 257 14.32 -0.18 31.44
C MET A 257 14.47 -0.93 30.11
N GLY A 258 15.53 -1.74 29.98
CA GLY A 258 15.80 -2.59 28.82
C GLY A 258 14.91 -3.83 28.79
N ARG A 259 14.64 -4.33 27.59
CA ARG A 259 13.90 -5.59 27.38
C ARG A 259 14.86 -6.68 26.90
N ARG A 260 14.70 -7.90 27.38
CA ARG A 260 15.32 -9.08 26.77
C ARG A 260 14.37 -9.65 25.73
N ASP A 261 14.90 -9.94 24.55
CA ASP A 261 14.18 -10.60 23.47
C ASP A 261 14.64 -12.06 23.34
N GLY A 262 13.76 -12.94 22.88
CA GLY A 262 14.05 -14.37 22.69
C GLY A 262 15.13 -14.62 21.64
N ALA A 263 15.26 -13.74 20.64
CA ALA A 263 16.30 -13.83 19.62
C ALA A 263 17.71 -13.47 20.15
N TYR A 264 17.80 -12.57 21.13
CA TYR A 264 19.07 -12.09 21.71
C TYR A 264 19.00 -12.09 23.24
N PRO A 265 18.97 -13.26 23.89
CA PRO A 265 18.69 -13.37 25.34
C PRO A 265 19.79 -12.76 26.22
N GLU A 266 21.01 -12.62 25.69
CA GLU A 266 22.19 -12.02 26.35
C GLU A 266 22.25 -10.48 26.23
N TYR A 267 21.30 -9.87 25.53
CA TYR A 267 21.27 -8.42 25.27
C TYR A 267 20.10 -7.75 26.00
N LEU A 268 20.32 -6.51 26.43
CA LEU A 268 19.27 -5.57 26.79
C LEU A 268 18.98 -4.69 25.58
N ILE A 269 17.73 -4.71 25.12
CA ILE A 269 17.27 -3.97 23.96
C ILE A 269 16.50 -2.73 24.40
N PHE A 270 16.78 -1.62 23.71
CA PHE A 270 16.14 -0.32 23.88
C PHE A 270 15.54 0.13 22.55
N SER A 271 14.43 0.85 22.61
CA SER A 271 13.85 1.48 21.42
C SER A 271 14.69 2.69 21.00
N ALA A 272 14.98 2.77 19.71
CA ALA A 272 15.79 3.82 19.10
C ALA A 272 15.17 4.23 17.76
N PRO A 273 13.99 4.88 17.77
CA PRO A 273 13.35 5.32 16.53
C PRO A 273 14.24 6.36 15.83
N GLU A 274 14.31 6.30 14.50
CA GLU A 274 15.08 7.23 13.69
C GLU A 274 14.19 8.00 12.72
N VAL A 275 14.66 9.16 12.27
CA VAL A 275 14.01 9.98 11.24
C VAL A 275 15.07 10.52 10.30
N MET A 276 14.79 10.53 9.01
CA MET A 276 15.55 11.25 8.00
C MET A 276 14.76 12.50 7.61
N THR A 277 15.37 13.68 7.75
CA THR A 277 14.80 14.95 7.30
C THR A 277 15.68 15.54 6.22
N VAL A 278 15.08 15.96 5.12
CA VAL A 278 15.79 16.47 3.94
C VAL A 278 15.39 17.91 3.69
N PHE A 279 16.38 18.76 3.44
CA PHE A 279 16.24 20.18 3.10
C PHE A 279 16.88 20.42 1.73
N ASN A 280 16.23 21.23 0.90
CA ASN A 280 16.79 21.73 -0.35
C ASN A 280 17.26 23.18 -0.15
N GLU A 281 17.85 23.78 -1.18
CA GLU A 281 18.34 25.16 -1.16
C GLU A 281 17.28 26.23 -0.85
N HIS A 282 15.99 25.89 -0.88
CA HIS A 282 14.87 26.79 -0.61
C HIS A 282 14.24 26.62 0.78
N ALA A 283 14.89 25.88 1.68
CA ALA A 283 14.36 25.59 3.01
C ALA A 283 14.07 26.83 3.88
N ASP A 284 14.68 27.98 3.59
CA ASP A 284 14.50 29.26 4.28
C ASP A 284 13.46 30.20 3.61
N SER A 285 12.75 29.74 2.57
CA SER A 285 11.76 30.51 1.80
C SER A 285 10.42 30.77 2.52
N LEU A 286 10.25 30.28 3.75
CA LEU A 286 9.01 30.38 4.52
C LEU A 286 8.47 31.81 4.71
N PRO A 287 9.31 32.85 4.94
CA PRO A 287 8.83 34.22 5.12
C PRO A 287 7.95 34.74 3.97
N GLU A 288 8.17 34.28 2.74
CA GLU A 288 7.38 34.68 1.57
C GLU A 288 5.92 34.23 1.66
N LEU A 289 5.67 33.03 2.20
CA LEU A 289 4.33 32.52 2.43
C LEU A 289 3.66 33.23 3.61
N MET A 290 4.41 33.42 4.70
CA MET A 290 3.92 34.06 5.93
C MET A 290 3.40 35.48 5.70
N TRP A 291 3.95 36.19 4.70
CA TRP A 291 3.49 37.53 4.32
C TRP A 291 2.14 37.51 3.59
N GLN A 292 1.85 36.44 2.86
CA GLN A 292 0.69 36.36 1.95
C GLN A 292 -0.53 35.68 2.60
N VAL A 293 -0.30 34.65 3.40
CA VAL A 293 -1.36 33.83 4.00
C VAL A 293 -1.28 33.94 5.54
N PRO A 294 -2.38 34.28 6.23
CA PRO A 294 -2.33 34.52 7.67
C PRO A 294 -2.10 33.22 8.47
N GLN A 295 -1.58 33.40 9.69
CA GLN A 295 -1.30 32.28 10.58
C GLN A 295 -2.60 31.73 11.21
N GLY A 296 -2.76 30.42 11.15
CA GLY A 296 -3.82 29.68 11.83
C GLY A 296 -3.52 29.38 13.30
N ARG A 297 -4.49 28.76 13.97
CA ARG A 297 -4.30 28.28 15.35
C ARG A 297 -3.94 26.80 15.33
N LYS A 298 -3.06 26.35 16.23
CA LYS A 298 -2.70 24.92 16.41
C LYS A 298 -3.81 24.11 17.10
N ILE A 299 -5.10 24.37 16.83
CA ILE A 299 -6.22 23.67 17.47
C ILE A 299 -6.41 22.31 16.79
N VAL A 300 -5.59 21.35 17.21
CA VAL A 300 -5.63 19.95 16.77
C VAL A 300 -6.16 19.09 17.91
N LYS A 301 -7.06 18.16 17.61
CA LYS A 301 -7.67 17.25 18.60
C LYS A 301 -6.74 16.10 18.94
N ASN A 302 -6.05 15.56 17.94
CA ASN A 302 -5.09 14.48 18.09
C ASN A 302 -3.87 14.95 18.89
N LYS A 303 -3.55 14.25 19.99
CA LYS A 303 -2.47 14.65 20.89
C LYS A 303 -1.07 14.35 20.36
N GLU A 304 -0.90 13.21 19.68
CA GLU A 304 0.36 12.85 19.04
C GLU A 304 0.73 13.90 17.98
N ALA A 305 -0.21 14.30 17.13
CA ALA A 305 0.02 15.39 16.17
C ALA A 305 0.41 16.72 16.85
N CYS A 306 -0.11 17.00 18.05
CA CYS A 306 0.24 18.22 18.80
C CYS A 306 1.70 18.24 19.26
N LEU A 307 2.35 17.07 19.39
CA LEU A 307 3.77 16.94 19.74
C LEU A 307 4.69 17.37 18.57
N HIS A 308 4.17 17.38 17.34
CA HIS A 308 4.91 17.86 16.19
C HIS A 308 4.87 19.38 16.05
N SER A 309 5.99 19.98 15.67
CA SER A 309 6.14 21.41 15.44
C SER A 309 6.21 21.72 13.93
N PRO A 310 5.08 22.07 13.28
CA PRO A 310 5.09 22.45 11.87
C PRO A 310 5.97 23.68 11.64
N ALA A 311 6.46 23.84 10.41
CA ALA A 311 7.18 25.06 10.02
C ALA A 311 6.25 26.28 10.14
N TYR A 312 5.01 26.14 9.67
CA TYR A 312 3.98 27.15 9.75
C TYR A 312 2.59 26.51 9.67
N VAL A 313 1.60 27.15 10.29
CA VAL A 313 0.18 26.79 10.10
C VAL A 313 -0.46 27.93 9.33
N ALA A 314 -0.63 27.74 8.02
CA ALA A 314 -1.28 28.70 7.15
C ALA A 314 -2.81 28.52 7.27
N ARG A 315 -3.56 29.59 7.48
CA ARG A 315 -5.04 29.57 7.51
C ARG A 315 -5.59 30.36 6.31
N PRO A 316 -5.81 29.70 5.17
CA PRO A 316 -6.43 30.34 4.02
C PRO A 316 -7.81 30.92 4.37
N ARG A 317 -8.10 32.12 3.87
CA ARG A 317 -9.42 32.77 4.00
C ARG A 317 -10.37 32.39 2.87
N ASP A 318 -9.81 32.09 1.70
CA ASP A 318 -10.52 31.74 0.49
C ASP A 318 -9.68 30.77 -0.37
N VAL A 319 -10.22 30.37 -1.52
CA VAL A 319 -9.55 29.45 -2.45
C VAL A 319 -8.24 30.04 -3.01
N LYS A 320 -8.13 31.37 -3.13
CA LYS A 320 -6.93 32.02 -3.66
C LYS A 320 -5.76 31.88 -2.69
N ASP A 321 -6.00 32.02 -1.39
CA ASP A 321 -4.98 31.76 -0.38
C ASP A 321 -4.50 30.28 -0.43
N VAL A 322 -5.39 29.32 -0.72
CA VAL A 322 -5.00 27.91 -0.94
C VAL A 322 -4.11 27.77 -2.18
N GLN A 323 -4.44 28.45 -3.29
CA GLN A 323 -3.57 28.47 -4.48
C GLN A 323 -2.20 29.07 -4.19
N ILE A 324 -2.11 30.11 -3.36
CA ILE A 324 -0.83 30.70 -2.95
C ILE A 324 0.01 29.65 -2.21
N CYS A 325 -0.55 28.93 -1.24
CA CYS A 325 0.15 27.85 -0.54
C CYS A 325 0.66 26.77 -1.51
N VAL A 326 -0.19 26.32 -2.44
CA VAL A 326 0.16 25.26 -3.40
C VAL A 326 1.23 25.73 -4.40
N ARG A 327 1.11 26.95 -4.93
CA ARG A 327 2.09 27.50 -5.88
C ARG A 327 3.44 27.75 -5.21
N TRP A 328 3.44 28.24 -3.97
CA TRP A 328 4.65 28.36 -3.16
C TRP A 328 5.31 27.00 -2.94
N ALA A 329 4.53 25.97 -2.60
CA ALA A 329 5.04 24.62 -2.41
C ALA A 329 5.58 24.01 -3.71
N LEU A 330 4.94 24.27 -4.87
CA LEU A 330 5.40 23.85 -6.19
C LEU A 330 6.71 24.53 -6.57
N GLN A 331 6.79 25.84 -6.36
CA GLN A 331 7.98 26.65 -6.68
C GLN A 331 9.21 26.16 -5.91
N TYR A 332 9.05 25.83 -4.63
CA TYR A 332 10.16 25.45 -3.75
C TYR A 332 10.30 23.94 -3.54
N ASN A 333 9.46 23.15 -4.22
CA ASN A 333 9.43 21.70 -4.12
C ASN A 333 9.38 21.23 -2.65
N VAL A 334 8.37 21.66 -1.89
CA VAL A 334 8.20 21.29 -0.47
C VAL A 334 6.85 20.63 -0.21
N GLY A 335 6.79 19.79 0.81
CA GLY A 335 5.55 19.11 1.21
C GLY A 335 4.56 20.01 1.94
N LEU A 336 3.28 19.60 1.93
CA LEU A 336 2.18 20.22 2.65
C LEU A 336 1.41 19.16 3.47
N THR A 337 0.86 19.58 4.61
CA THR A 337 -0.19 18.84 5.31
C THR A 337 -1.50 19.64 5.34
N VAL A 338 -2.62 18.96 5.59
CA VAL A 338 -3.94 19.60 5.66
C VAL A 338 -4.58 19.30 7.01
N ILE A 339 -5.10 20.35 7.66
CA ILE A 339 -5.86 20.26 8.91
C ILE A 339 -7.33 20.52 8.59
N GLY A 340 -8.14 19.45 8.60
CA GLY A 340 -9.60 19.54 8.65
C GLY A 340 -10.09 19.59 10.10
N GLY A 341 -10.71 18.50 10.56
CA GLY A 341 -11.13 18.37 11.97
C GLY A 341 -10.00 18.14 13.00
N GLY A 342 -8.74 17.99 12.56
CA GLY A 342 -7.59 17.82 13.44
C GLY A 342 -7.52 16.48 14.20
N HIS A 343 -8.12 15.40 13.68
CA HIS A 343 -8.13 14.06 14.29
C HIS A 343 -7.02 13.13 13.82
N SER A 344 -6.40 13.42 12.66
CA SER A 344 -5.29 12.61 12.14
C SER A 344 -4.00 12.90 12.91
N THR A 345 -3.22 11.85 13.17
CA THR A 345 -1.84 11.92 13.68
C THR A 345 -0.89 12.61 12.70
N HIS A 346 -1.25 12.70 11.41
CA HIS A 346 -0.37 13.15 10.33
C HIS A 346 -0.69 14.56 9.81
N CYS A 347 -1.72 15.24 10.37
CA CYS A 347 -2.09 16.59 9.94
C CYS A 347 -1.07 17.67 10.32
N LEU A 348 -0.18 17.37 11.27
CA LEU A 348 0.97 18.20 11.64
C LEU A 348 2.24 17.37 11.53
N ARG A 349 3.27 17.92 10.92
CA ARG A 349 4.58 17.26 10.76
C ARG A 349 5.70 18.25 11.04
N PRO A 350 6.81 17.83 11.68
CA PRO A 350 7.94 18.71 11.93
C PRO A 350 8.42 19.35 10.62
N ASN A 351 8.66 20.66 10.63
CA ASN A 351 9.21 21.39 9.48
C ASN A 351 8.35 21.36 8.19
N VAL A 352 7.09 20.97 8.26
CA VAL A 352 6.17 21.02 7.12
C VAL A 352 5.16 22.15 7.32
N VAL A 353 4.71 22.77 6.24
CA VAL A 353 3.61 23.74 6.29
C VAL A 353 2.27 23.00 6.36
N ALA A 354 1.46 23.34 7.36
CA ALA A 354 0.13 22.78 7.54
C ALA A 354 -0.94 23.80 7.11
N ILE A 355 -1.90 23.36 6.29
CA ILE A 355 -2.99 24.19 5.79
C ILE A 355 -4.23 23.96 6.67
N ASP A 356 -4.54 24.95 7.50
CA ASP A 356 -5.69 25.01 8.38
C ASP A 356 -6.95 25.40 7.61
N MET A 357 -7.81 24.40 7.34
CA MET A 357 -9.04 24.58 6.58
C MET A 357 -10.17 25.18 7.41
N SER A 358 -9.95 25.58 8.67
CA SER A 358 -10.97 26.21 9.52
C SER A 358 -11.50 27.56 9.03
N GLY A 359 -10.96 28.11 7.94
CA GLY A 359 -11.57 29.23 7.20
C GLY A 359 -12.73 28.82 6.28
N PHE A 360 -12.84 27.53 5.94
CA PHE A 360 -13.88 26.94 5.08
C PHE A 360 -14.93 26.22 5.93
N ASP A 361 -15.59 26.94 6.83
CA ASP A 361 -16.58 26.41 7.79
C ASP A 361 -18.04 26.69 7.41
N SER A 362 -18.29 27.14 6.18
CA SER A 362 -19.62 27.42 5.65
C SER A 362 -20.38 26.15 5.24
N VAL A 363 -21.68 26.11 5.55
CA VAL A 363 -22.63 25.13 5.01
C VAL A 363 -23.75 25.86 4.29
N HIS A 364 -24.10 25.39 3.10
CA HIS A 364 -25.21 25.88 2.29
C HIS A 364 -26.17 24.75 1.94
N ILE A 365 -27.46 25.03 1.98
CA ILE A 365 -28.52 24.03 1.76
C ILE A 365 -29.29 24.43 0.52
N LEU A 366 -29.36 23.54 -0.47
CA LEU A 366 -30.15 23.73 -1.68
C LEU A 366 -31.28 22.70 -1.70
N ARG A 367 -32.52 23.18 -1.75
CA ARG A 367 -33.69 22.34 -1.93
C ARG A 367 -34.02 22.20 -3.42
N ALA A 368 -34.42 20.99 -3.81
CA ALA A 368 -35.12 20.82 -5.07
C ALA A 368 -36.52 21.45 -4.98
N VAL A 369 -36.84 22.31 -5.93
CA VAL A 369 -38.19 22.87 -6.10
C VAL A 369 -38.87 22.03 -7.18
N GLY A 370 -40.00 21.39 -6.86
CA GLY A 370 -40.79 20.68 -7.87
C GLY A 370 -41.50 21.65 -8.84
N ASP A 371 -42.01 21.13 -9.95
CA ASP A 371 -42.65 21.90 -11.04
C ASP A 371 -43.81 22.83 -10.61
N GLU A 372 -44.37 22.67 -9.40
CA GLU A 372 -45.45 23.51 -8.86
C GLU A 372 -45.03 24.43 -7.68
N GLY A 373 -43.73 24.59 -7.41
CA GLY A 373 -43.27 25.41 -6.27
C GLY A 373 -43.52 24.78 -4.89
N LYS A 374 -43.90 23.50 -4.85
CA LYS A 374 -43.99 22.69 -3.63
C LYS A 374 -42.70 21.86 -3.45
N PRO A 375 -42.27 21.61 -2.20
CA PRO A 375 -41.15 20.70 -1.93
C PRO A 375 -41.44 19.31 -2.49
N ASP A 376 -40.55 18.80 -3.35
CA ASP A 376 -40.66 17.43 -3.88
C ASP A 376 -40.27 16.41 -2.78
N PRO A 377 -41.14 15.44 -2.44
CA PRO A 377 -40.83 14.43 -1.43
C PRO A 377 -39.70 13.46 -1.84
N ILE A 378 -39.29 13.42 -3.11
CA ILE A 378 -38.36 12.42 -3.66
C ILE A 378 -36.99 13.07 -4.01
N SER A 379 -36.34 13.66 -3.00
CA SER A 379 -34.87 13.78 -2.82
C SER A 379 -34.02 14.26 -4.03
N ASN A 380 -33.90 15.58 -4.20
CA ASN A 380 -32.81 16.24 -4.94
C ASN A 380 -32.20 17.43 -4.14
N SER A 381 -32.23 17.35 -2.81
CA SER A 381 -31.61 18.36 -1.95
C SER A 381 -30.11 18.12 -1.79
N PHE A 382 -29.34 19.20 -1.81
CA PHE A 382 -27.89 19.17 -1.65
C PHE A 382 -27.45 19.97 -0.42
N VAL A 383 -26.43 19.47 0.26
CA VAL A 383 -25.69 20.22 1.29
C VAL A 383 -24.28 20.46 0.77
N ILE A 384 -23.93 21.73 0.58
CA ILE A 384 -22.60 22.17 0.18
C ILE A 384 -21.86 22.58 1.43
N ALA A 385 -20.76 21.92 1.76
CA ALA A 385 -20.02 22.17 2.98
C ALA A 385 -18.54 22.42 2.70
N GLY A 386 -17.99 23.44 3.34
CA GLY A 386 -16.56 23.68 3.36
C GLY A 386 -15.82 22.59 4.14
N THR A 387 -14.56 22.32 3.80
CA THR A 387 -13.78 21.24 4.42
C THR A 387 -13.26 21.53 5.82
N GLY A 388 -13.46 22.76 6.31
CA GLY A 388 -13.28 23.14 7.71
C GLY A 388 -14.47 22.76 8.61
N CYS A 389 -15.61 22.37 8.05
CA CYS A 389 -16.79 21.98 8.81
C CYS A 389 -16.53 20.73 9.66
N LYS A 390 -17.20 20.68 10.81
CA LYS A 390 -17.26 19.52 11.70
C LYS A 390 -18.61 18.82 11.58
N THR A 391 -18.63 17.54 11.93
CA THR A 391 -19.81 16.67 11.85
C THR A 391 -21.03 17.28 12.54
N ASP A 392 -20.87 17.72 13.79
CA ASP A 392 -21.95 18.27 14.61
C ASP A 392 -22.56 19.54 14.01
N GLY A 393 -21.72 20.51 13.64
CA GLY A 393 -22.17 21.77 13.05
C GLY A 393 -22.91 21.55 11.73
N LEU A 394 -22.43 20.60 10.92
CA LEU A 394 -23.07 20.29 9.65
C LEU A 394 -24.42 19.60 9.80
N ILE A 395 -24.50 18.59 10.66
CA ILE A 395 -25.75 17.89 10.94
C ILE A 395 -26.75 18.86 11.57
N SER A 396 -26.31 19.69 12.52
CA SER A 396 -27.16 20.70 13.16
C SER A 396 -27.77 21.66 12.15
N GLN A 397 -26.97 22.23 11.25
CA GLN A 397 -27.46 23.16 10.23
C GLN A 397 -28.38 22.48 9.21
N ALA A 398 -28.06 21.25 8.78
CA ALA A 398 -28.95 20.49 7.91
C ALA A 398 -30.30 20.18 8.59
N MET A 399 -30.28 19.83 9.88
CA MET A 399 -31.47 19.48 10.64
C MET A 399 -32.41 20.66 10.87
N CYS A 400 -31.88 21.90 10.95
CA CYS A 400 -32.71 23.10 10.94
C CYS A 400 -33.62 23.19 9.71
N GLU A 401 -33.24 22.56 8.60
CA GLU A 401 -34.01 22.47 7.37
C GLU A 401 -34.71 21.11 7.18
N GLY A 402 -34.80 20.30 8.24
CA GLY A 402 -35.40 18.96 8.19
C GLY A 402 -34.59 17.94 7.37
N LEU A 403 -33.29 18.20 7.17
CA LEU A 403 -32.38 17.37 6.40
C LEU A 403 -31.23 16.83 7.28
N THR A 404 -30.50 15.86 6.78
CA THR A 404 -29.28 15.33 7.38
C THR A 404 -28.31 14.84 6.30
N VAL A 405 -27.06 14.67 6.69
CA VAL A 405 -26.01 14.04 5.90
C VAL A 405 -25.44 12.88 6.73
N PRO A 406 -25.36 11.65 6.21
CA PRO A 406 -24.76 10.51 6.91
C PRO A 406 -23.25 10.71 7.06
N LEU A 407 -22.83 11.26 8.20
CA LEU A 407 -21.44 11.49 8.56
C LEU A 407 -20.94 10.46 9.61
N GLY A 408 -19.72 10.64 10.12
CA GLY A 408 -19.14 9.78 11.16
C GLY A 408 -19.80 9.91 12.53
N SER A 409 -19.55 8.95 13.41
CA SER A 409 -20.12 8.88 14.78
C SER A 409 -19.45 9.79 15.82
N ARG A 410 -18.65 10.77 15.40
CA ARG A 410 -17.95 11.70 16.32
C ARG A 410 -18.26 13.16 15.98
N PRO A 411 -18.77 13.96 16.94
CA PRO A 411 -19.15 15.37 16.72
C PRO A 411 -18.04 16.23 16.10
N SER A 412 -16.83 16.12 16.64
CA SER A 412 -15.74 17.04 16.30
C SER A 412 -14.89 16.62 15.10
N VAL A 413 -15.21 15.51 14.44
CA VAL A 413 -14.50 15.04 13.24
C VAL A 413 -14.86 15.94 12.06
N GLY A 414 -13.94 16.10 11.11
CA GLY A 414 -14.14 16.94 9.92
C GLY A 414 -13.67 16.23 8.66
N ALA A 415 -13.19 17.00 7.69
CA ALA A 415 -13.13 16.51 6.32
C ALA A 415 -12.20 15.33 5.99
N GLY A 416 -11.22 15.05 6.85
CA GLY A 416 -10.38 13.88 6.69
C GLY A 416 -11.17 12.57 6.67
N LEU A 417 -12.33 12.49 7.36
CA LEU A 417 -13.14 11.28 7.44
C LEU A 417 -14.02 11.08 6.20
N TRP A 418 -14.82 12.09 5.83
CA TRP A 418 -15.86 11.92 4.80
C TRP A 418 -15.29 11.78 3.37
N LEU A 419 -14.04 12.20 3.12
CA LEU A 419 -13.35 12.02 1.84
C LEU A 419 -12.67 10.65 1.76
N GLN A 420 -12.61 9.90 2.87
CA GLN A 420 -11.93 8.61 2.96
C GLN A 420 -12.88 7.43 3.17
N GLY A 421 -14.19 7.68 3.18
CA GLY A 421 -15.21 6.70 3.54
C GLY A 421 -16.33 7.39 4.29
N GLY A 422 -16.21 7.46 5.61
CA GLY A 422 -17.22 8.04 6.48
C GLY A 422 -18.13 6.96 7.04
N ILE A 423 -17.61 6.24 8.03
CA ILE A 423 -18.36 5.24 8.80
C ILE A 423 -18.93 5.94 10.04
N GLY A 424 -20.26 5.88 10.18
CA GLY A 424 -21.02 6.33 11.35
C GLY A 424 -22.40 5.65 11.45
N HIS A 425 -23.28 6.19 12.30
CA HIS A 425 -24.57 5.57 12.66
C HIS A 425 -25.46 5.23 11.46
N LEU A 426 -25.47 6.10 10.43
CA LEU A 426 -26.36 5.98 9.27
C LEU A 426 -25.76 5.19 8.09
N THR A 427 -24.57 4.61 8.28
CA THR A 427 -23.83 3.91 7.22
C THR A 427 -24.64 2.78 6.58
N ARG A 428 -25.35 1.99 7.38
CA ARG A 428 -26.19 0.89 6.89
C ARG A 428 -27.42 1.37 6.11
N LEU A 429 -27.94 2.55 6.47
CA LEU A 429 -29.16 3.11 5.89
C LEU A 429 -28.89 3.82 4.56
N HIS A 430 -27.80 4.60 4.48
CA HIS A 430 -27.52 5.50 3.35
C HIS A 430 -26.20 5.24 2.63
N GLY A 431 -25.38 4.30 3.10
CA GLY A 431 -24.04 4.05 2.58
C GLY A 431 -22.99 4.90 3.30
N LEU A 432 -21.76 4.85 2.83
CA LEU A 432 -20.66 5.65 3.39
C LEU A 432 -20.84 7.13 3.04
N THR A 433 -20.28 8.03 3.82
CA THR A 433 -20.34 9.46 3.48
C THR A 433 -19.76 9.77 2.09
N CYS A 434 -18.71 9.07 1.66
CA CYS A 434 -18.13 9.25 0.34
C CYS A 434 -19.04 8.77 -0.79
N ASP A 435 -20.02 7.90 -0.51
CA ASP A 435 -20.96 7.38 -1.51
C ASP A 435 -21.91 8.47 -1.99
N ILE A 436 -22.16 9.48 -1.16
CA ILE A 436 -23.14 10.54 -1.42
C ILE A 436 -22.50 11.87 -1.84
N ILE A 437 -21.17 11.90 -1.99
CA ILE A 437 -20.46 13.03 -2.60
C ILE A 437 -20.78 13.04 -4.09
N VAL A 438 -21.40 14.12 -4.55
CA VAL A 438 -21.79 14.31 -5.96
C VAL A 438 -20.99 15.38 -6.67
N GLY A 439 -20.26 16.22 -5.94
CA GLY A 439 -19.36 17.22 -6.52
C GLY A 439 -18.42 17.82 -5.48
N ALA A 440 -17.36 18.50 -5.94
CA ALA A 440 -16.39 19.14 -5.07
C ALA A 440 -15.68 20.32 -5.77
N VAL A 441 -15.12 21.20 -4.95
CA VAL A 441 -14.20 22.27 -5.39
C VAL A 441 -12.85 22.01 -4.74
N MET A 442 -11.77 22.04 -5.52
CA MET A 442 -10.43 21.73 -5.04
C MET A 442 -9.34 22.52 -5.75
N VAL A 443 -8.17 22.60 -5.13
CA VAL A 443 -6.94 23.11 -5.75
C VAL A 443 -6.04 21.93 -6.11
N SER A 444 -5.67 21.87 -7.39
CA SER A 444 -4.72 20.88 -7.93
C SER A 444 -3.33 21.14 -7.38
N VAL A 445 -2.70 20.13 -6.76
CA VAL A 445 -1.30 20.24 -6.30
C VAL A 445 -0.28 20.08 -7.42
N LYS A 446 -0.72 19.67 -8.61
CA LYS A 446 0.09 19.64 -9.84
C LYS A 446 0.29 21.03 -10.45
N SER A 447 -0.76 21.85 -10.49
CA SER A 447 -0.77 23.11 -11.24
C SER A 447 -1.12 24.34 -10.41
N GLY A 448 -1.66 24.17 -9.21
CA GLY A 448 -2.24 25.26 -8.42
C GLY A 448 -3.52 25.83 -9.02
N GLU A 449 -4.16 25.15 -9.97
CA GLU A 449 -5.44 25.55 -10.57
C GLU A 449 -6.62 25.13 -9.70
N VAL A 450 -7.75 25.84 -9.83
CA VAL A 450 -8.99 25.55 -9.11
C VAL A 450 -9.90 24.71 -10.01
N PHE A 451 -10.26 23.54 -9.53
CA PHE A 451 -11.22 22.66 -10.19
C PHE A 451 -12.56 22.73 -9.49
N TYR A 452 -13.63 22.70 -10.28
CA TYR A 452 -14.92 22.18 -9.84
C TYR A 452 -15.16 20.87 -10.58
N ILE A 453 -15.63 19.84 -9.88
CA ILE A 453 -15.82 18.49 -10.43
C ILE A 453 -17.19 17.94 -10.03
N GLY A 454 -17.85 17.24 -10.94
CA GLY A 454 -19.20 16.72 -10.71
C GLY A 454 -20.25 17.82 -10.52
N ASN A 455 -21.26 17.53 -9.71
CA ASN A 455 -22.40 18.43 -9.48
C ASN A 455 -22.06 19.51 -8.44
N VAL A 456 -21.39 20.58 -8.88
CA VAL A 456 -21.22 21.82 -8.13
C VAL A 456 -22.18 22.88 -8.67
N PRO A 457 -23.12 23.40 -7.85
CA PRO A 457 -24.04 24.45 -8.28
C PRO A 457 -23.30 25.71 -8.73
N GLU A 458 -23.79 26.38 -9.79
CA GLU A 458 -23.08 27.48 -10.46
C GLU A 458 -22.70 28.63 -9.50
N GLN A 459 -23.60 29.01 -8.60
CA GLN A 459 -23.38 30.03 -7.57
C GLN A 459 -22.30 29.68 -6.53
N HIS A 460 -21.90 28.41 -6.44
CA HIS A 460 -20.85 27.92 -5.53
C HIS A 460 -19.56 27.57 -6.28
N ARG A 461 -19.46 27.85 -7.58
CA ARG A 461 -18.21 27.71 -8.34
C ARG A 461 -17.34 28.95 -8.15
N PRO A 462 -16.08 28.81 -7.69
CA PRO A 462 -15.19 29.95 -7.56
C PRO A 462 -14.92 30.63 -8.93
N PRO A 463 -14.75 31.95 -8.97
CA PRO A 463 -14.35 32.64 -10.19
C PRO A 463 -13.04 32.08 -10.76
N GLY A 464 -13.04 31.75 -12.05
CA GLY A 464 -11.86 31.18 -12.74
C GLY A 464 -11.62 29.68 -12.48
N ALA A 465 -12.50 29.01 -11.74
CA ALA A 465 -12.48 27.55 -11.67
C ALA A 465 -12.94 26.96 -13.00
N PHE A 466 -12.34 25.85 -13.44
CA PHE A 466 -12.74 25.14 -14.65
C PHE A 466 -12.92 23.64 -14.41
N LEU A 467 -13.59 22.98 -15.35
CA LEU A 467 -13.85 21.54 -15.33
C LEU A 467 -12.68 20.81 -16.02
N PRO A 468 -11.91 19.98 -15.30
CA PRO A 468 -10.82 19.23 -15.92
C PRO A 468 -11.36 18.06 -16.77
N THR A 469 -10.61 17.64 -17.79
CA THR A 469 -11.05 16.57 -18.72
C THR A 469 -11.21 15.21 -18.06
N ASP A 470 -10.47 14.97 -16.99
CA ASP A 470 -10.46 13.77 -16.15
C ASP A 470 -11.34 13.93 -14.89
N GLU A 471 -12.31 14.85 -14.88
CA GLU A 471 -13.14 15.14 -13.70
C GLU A 471 -13.79 13.90 -13.05
N ALA A 472 -14.17 12.91 -13.86
CA ALA A 472 -14.79 11.68 -13.39
C ALA A 472 -13.80 10.83 -12.57
N ASP A 473 -12.53 10.78 -12.97
CA ASP A 473 -11.47 10.09 -12.25
C ASP A 473 -11.16 10.79 -10.93
N ILE A 474 -11.13 12.13 -10.94
CA ILE A 474 -10.88 12.93 -9.74
C ILE A 474 -12.03 12.77 -8.73
N LEU A 475 -13.29 12.88 -9.20
CA LEU A 475 -14.47 12.68 -8.36
C LEU A 475 -14.50 11.26 -7.78
N TRP A 476 -14.17 10.25 -8.60
CA TRP A 476 -14.04 8.88 -8.15
C TRP A 476 -12.96 8.73 -7.06
N ALA A 477 -11.81 9.39 -7.23
CA ALA A 477 -10.68 9.29 -6.33
C ALA A 477 -10.94 9.95 -4.95
N ILE A 478 -11.50 11.15 -4.91
CA ILE A 478 -11.82 11.83 -3.64
C ILE A 478 -12.94 11.13 -2.85
N ARG A 479 -13.66 10.19 -3.46
CA ARG A 479 -14.65 9.33 -2.81
C ARG A 479 -14.00 8.09 -2.17
N GLY A 480 -12.93 8.30 -1.41
CA GLY A 480 -12.25 7.25 -0.66
C GLY A 480 -10.75 7.49 -0.42
N ALA A 481 -10.06 8.22 -1.29
CA ALA A 481 -8.61 8.47 -1.14
C ALA A 481 -8.27 9.74 -0.35
N GLY A 482 -9.27 10.49 0.13
CA GLY A 482 -9.03 11.66 0.96
C GLY A 482 -8.36 12.79 0.20
N THR A 483 -7.40 13.44 0.87
CA THR A 483 -6.59 14.53 0.33
C THR A 483 -5.47 14.03 -0.59
N ASN A 484 -5.40 12.76 -0.97
CA ASN A 484 -4.32 12.27 -1.83
C ASN A 484 -4.26 12.98 -3.21
N MET A 485 -5.37 13.52 -3.70
CA MET A 485 -5.50 14.05 -5.07
C MET A 485 -5.40 15.57 -5.17
N GLY A 486 -5.37 16.27 -4.02
CA GLY A 486 -5.32 17.72 -3.97
C GLY A 486 -6.03 18.29 -2.74
N ILE A 487 -6.10 19.62 -2.65
CA ILE A 487 -6.68 20.31 -1.49
C ILE A 487 -8.15 20.62 -1.78
N VAL A 488 -9.04 19.80 -1.24
CA VAL A 488 -10.49 20.01 -1.35
C VAL A 488 -10.92 21.14 -0.42
N THR A 489 -11.65 22.11 -0.96
CA THR A 489 -12.12 23.31 -0.24
C THR A 489 -13.60 23.22 0.13
N SER A 490 -14.43 22.61 -0.72
CA SER A 490 -15.83 22.32 -0.42
C SER A 490 -16.31 21.05 -1.12
N VAL A 491 -17.33 20.40 -0.54
CA VAL A 491 -17.96 19.19 -1.04
C VAL A 491 -19.47 19.39 -1.14
N THR A 492 -20.08 18.87 -2.21
CA THR A 492 -21.53 18.82 -2.39
C THR A 492 -22.02 17.40 -2.08
N PHE A 493 -22.82 17.28 -1.04
CA PHE A 493 -23.45 16.04 -0.59
C PHE A 493 -24.89 15.95 -1.06
N LYS A 494 -25.34 14.75 -1.43
CA LYS A 494 -26.76 14.42 -1.42
C LYS A 494 -27.27 14.43 0.03
N ALA A 495 -28.41 15.08 0.26
CA ALA A 495 -29.04 15.17 1.58
C ALA A 495 -30.24 14.23 1.72
N PHE A 496 -30.54 13.85 2.96
CA PHE A 496 -31.64 12.94 3.33
C PHE A 496 -32.55 13.61 4.36
N PRO A 497 -33.81 13.17 4.52
CA PRO A 497 -34.66 13.67 5.59
C PRO A 497 -34.04 13.43 6.98
N ALA A 498 -34.15 14.41 7.87
CA ALA A 498 -33.81 14.22 9.29
C ALA A 498 -34.90 13.36 9.95
N LEU A 499 -34.48 12.32 10.67
CA LEU A 499 -35.36 11.33 11.29
C LEU A 499 -34.98 11.13 12.77
N GLN A 500 -35.85 10.45 13.51
CA GLN A 500 -35.61 10.05 14.90
C GLN A 500 -35.23 8.57 15.00
N TYR A 501 -34.50 8.22 16.05
CA TYR A 501 -33.94 6.90 16.25
C TYR A 501 -34.18 6.42 17.67
N LEU A 502 -34.52 5.15 17.84
CA LEU A 502 -34.59 4.47 19.12
C LEU A 502 -33.22 3.86 19.40
N THR A 503 -32.58 4.30 20.47
CA THR A 503 -31.34 3.73 21.01
C THR A 503 -31.65 2.81 22.18
N ARG A 504 -30.99 1.66 22.21
CA ARG A 504 -31.10 0.69 23.32
C ARG A 504 -29.73 0.13 23.65
N ASN A 505 -29.43 0.04 24.94
CA ASN A 505 -28.13 -0.38 25.45
C ASN A 505 -28.23 -1.65 26.31
N TRP A 506 -27.25 -2.54 26.15
CA TRP A 506 -27.05 -3.75 26.96
C TRP A 506 -25.60 -3.86 27.40
N VAL A 507 -25.37 -4.34 28.63
CA VAL A 507 -24.04 -4.66 29.15
C VAL A 507 -24.08 -6.04 29.76
N LEU A 508 -23.27 -6.95 29.24
CA LEU A 508 -23.18 -8.33 29.71
C LEU A 508 -21.80 -8.63 30.31
N PRO A 509 -21.72 -9.14 31.55
CA PRO A 509 -20.50 -9.76 32.03
C PRO A 509 -20.26 -11.08 31.29
N LEU A 510 -19.01 -11.35 30.91
CA LEU A 510 -18.58 -12.61 30.31
C LEU A 510 -17.79 -13.41 31.36
N ASN A 511 -18.21 -14.65 31.60
CA ASN A 511 -17.65 -15.46 32.70
C ASN A 511 -16.34 -16.14 32.32
N ASP A 512 -16.25 -16.65 31.10
CA ASP A 512 -15.10 -17.35 30.56
C ASP A 512 -15.06 -17.21 29.02
N GLU A 513 -13.99 -17.72 28.41
CA GLU A 513 -13.77 -17.68 26.97
C GLU A 513 -14.88 -18.40 26.16
N ILE A 514 -15.47 -19.46 26.70
CA ILE A 514 -16.55 -20.22 26.03
C ILE A 514 -17.82 -19.38 25.99
N ASP A 515 -18.20 -18.76 27.11
CA ASP A 515 -19.31 -17.83 27.20
C ASP A 515 -19.08 -16.62 26.28
N ALA A 516 -17.89 -16.02 26.31
CA ALA A 516 -17.54 -14.90 25.45
C ALA A 516 -17.69 -15.22 23.95
N ARG A 517 -17.14 -16.37 23.50
CA ARG A 517 -17.32 -16.83 22.11
C ARG A 517 -18.77 -17.08 21.76
N LYS A 518 -19.53 -17.72 22.67
CA LYS A 518 -20.96 -17.98 22.47
C LYS A 518 -21.74 -16.68 22.32
N ARG A 519 -21.46 -15.66 23.14
CA ARG A 519 -22.12 -14.34 23.08
C ARG A 519 -21.77 -13.59 21.80
N LEU A 520 -20.51 -13.59 21.38
CA LEU A 520 -20.09 -13.02 20.10
C LEU A 520 -20.76 -13.74 18.91
N ASN A 521 -20.88 -15.06 18.96
CA ASN A 521 -21.59 -15.83 17.93
C ASN A 521 -23.09 -15.52 17.88
N GLN A 522 -23.74 -15.40 19.04
CA GLN A 522 -25.14 -14.97 19.13
C GLN A 522 -25.33 -13.55 18.58
N PHE A 523 -24.42 -12.62 18.91
CA PHE A 523 -24.43 -11.27 18.36
C PHE A 523 -24.37 -11.30 16.82
N ASP A 524 -23.34 -11.94 16.25
CA ASP A 524 -23.11 -11.97 14.81
C ASP A 524 -24.25 -12.70 14.07
N LYS A 525 -24.55 -13.95 14.45
CA LYS A 525 -25.44 -14.81 13.67
C LYS A 525 -26.91 -14.55 13.90
N ILE A 526 -27.29 -14.12 15.11
CA ILE A 526 -28.70 -13.99 15.50
C ILE A 526 -29.13 -12.53 15.47
N ILE A 527 -28.35 -11.62 16.03
CA ILE A 527 -28.74 -10.20 16.09
C ILE A 527 -28.38 -9.53 14.77
N ALA A 528 -27.09 -9.32 14.52
CA ALA A 528 -26.62 -8.65 13.31
C ALA A 528 -27.04 -9.39 12.04
N GLY A 529 -27.01 -10.73 12.05
CA GLY A 529 -27.41 -11.58 10.94
C GLY A 529 -28.89 -11.53 10.59
N ARG A 530 -29.80 -11.26 11.55
CA ARG A 530 -31.23 -11.01 11.26
C ARG A 530 -31.41 -9.60 10.70
N LEU A 531 -30.89 -8.60 11.39
CA LEU A 531 -30.93 -7.19 10.96
C LEU A 531 -30.31 -6.99 9.58
N GLY A 532 -29.29 -7.75 9.22
CA GLY A 532 -28.62 -7.69 7.92
C GLY A 532 -29.40 -8.28 6.74
N ARG A 533 -30.44 -9.10 6.97
CA ARG A 533 -31.21 -9.78 5.90
C ARG A 533 -32.54 -9.10 5.56
N SER A 534 -33.16 -8.37 6.49
CA SER A 534 -34.50 -7.80 6.31
C SER A 534 -34.62 -6.29 6.57
N GLU A 535 -33.71 -5.66 7.33
CA GLU A 535 -33.94 -4.32 7.90
C GLU A 535 -32.73 -3.38 7.75
N ARG A 536 -32.75 -2.53 6.71
CA ARG A 536 -31.75 -1.44 6.54
C ARG A 536 -31.89 -0.33 7.59
N HIS A 537 -33.02 -0.30 8.27
CA HIS A 537 -33.41 0.73 9.22
C HIS A 537 -32.91 0.47 10.65
N CYS A 538 -32.13 -0.59 10.86
CA CYS A 538 -31.57 -0.93 12.16
C CYS A 538 -30.09 -1.34 12.06
N SER A 539 -29.29 -0.94 13.05
CA SER A 539 -27.90 -1.34 13.26
C SER A 539 -27.66 -1.73 14.72
N ALA A 540 -26.59 -2.48 14.97
CA ALA A 540 -26.26 -2.97 16.30
C ALA A 540 -24.74 -3.02 16.44
N ASP A 541 -24.18 -2.16 17.26
CA ASP A 541 -22.75 -2.09 17.51
C ASP A 541 -22.41 -2.87 18.78
N ALA A 542 -21.26 -3.55 18.78
CA ALA A 542 -20.77 -4.26 19.95
C ALA A 542 -19.44 -3.68 20.47
N TYR A 543 -19.25 -3.76 21.77
CA TYR A 543 -18.06 -3.27 22.47
C TYR A 543 -17.49 -4.37 23.35
N LEU A 544 -16.25 -4.77 23.08
CA LEU A 544 -15.53 -5.72 23.91
C LEU A 544 -14.49 -4.96 24.72
N TYR A 545 -14.63 -4.97 26.03
CA TYR A 545 -13.80 -4.23 26.96
C TYR A 545 -13.78 -4.93 28.31
N HIS A 546 -13.00 -4.42 29.26
CA HIS A 546 -12.89 -5.06 30.55
C HIS A 546 -12.89 -4.05 31.68
N GLU A 547 -13.78 -4.25 32.64
CA GLU A 547 -14.09 -3.30 33.69
C GLU A 547 -14.20 -4.04 35.03
N ALA A 548 -13.64 -3.46 36.09
CA ALA A 548 -13.68 -4.01 37.45
C ALA A 548 -13.26 -5.49 37.57
N GLY A 549 -12.21 -5.91 36.84
CA GLY A 549 -11.71 -7.29 36.91
C GLY A 549 -12.42 -8.29 35.99
N GLN A 550 -13.37 -7.86 35.17
CA GLN A 550 -14.21 -8.76 34.36
C GLN A 550 -14.32 -8.30 32.90
N LEU A 551 -14.28 -9.27 31.97
CA LEU A 551 -14.56 -9.07 30.55
C LEU A 551 -16.05 -8.75 30.35
N ARG A 552 -16.36 -7.76 29.51
CA ARG A 552 -17.73 -7.30 29.24
C ARG A 552 -17.99 -7.19 27.74
N LEU A 553 -19.21 -7.54 27.35
CA LEU A 553 -19.76 -7.29 26.02
C LEU A 553 -20.89 -6.25 26.14
N GLY A 554 -20.60 -5.05 25.66
CA GLY A 554 -21.59 -3.99 25.46
C GLY A 554 -22.26 -4.11 24.10
N MET A 555 -23.51 -3.68 23.99
CA MET A 555 -24.20 -3.53 22.71
C MET A 555 -25.11 -2.29 22.70
N THR A 556 -25.06 -1.55 21.61
CA THR A 556 -26.00 -0.45 21.31
C THR A 556 -26.72 -0.76 20.01
N THR A 557 -28.05 -0.72 20.02
CA THR A 557 -28.85 -0.80 18.78
C THR A 557 -29.38 0.57 18.41
N PHE A 558 -29.38 0.89 17.12
CA PHE A 558 -29.95 2.10 16.56
C PHE A 558 -31.05 1.72 15.57
N GLU A 559 -32.28 2.12 15.82
CA GLU A 559 -33.44 1.76 15.02
C GLU A 559 -34.22 3.00 14.59
N LEU A 560 -34.58 3.10 13.32
CA LEU A 560 -35.39 4.22 12.82
C LEU A 560 -36.80 4.20 13.41
N VAL A 561 -37.28 5.36 13.84
CA VAL A 561 -38.63 5.53 14.42
C VAL A 561 -39.54 6.26 13.44
N GLU A 562 -40.69 5.65 13.10
CA GLU A 562 -41.72 6.32 12.31
C GLU A 562 -42.50 7.36 13.14
N PRO A 563 -43.03 8.44 12.54
CA PRO A 563 -43.74 9.50 13.28
C PRO A 563 -44.96 9.03 14.08
N SER A 564 -45.56 7.88 13.73
CA SER A 564 -46.69 7.25 14.42
C SER A 564 -46.29 6.20 15.46
N PHE A 565 -45.00 6.03 15.73
CA PHE A 565 -44.48 4.97 16.58
C PHE A 565 -44.80 5.20 18.07
N ASN A 566 -45.43 4.21 18.70
CA ASN A 566 -45.76 4.25 20.11
C ASN A 566 -44.75 3.41 20.92
N VAL A 567 -43.91 4.07 21.70
CA VAL A 567 -42.88 3.46 22.58
C VAL A 567 -43.49 2.44 23.55
N SER A 568 -44.76 2.59 23.94
CA SER A 568 -45.44 1.64 24.84
C SER A 568 -45.84 0.29 24.22
N ALA A 569 -45.73 0.14 22.89
CA ALA A 569 -46.02 -1.10 22.16
C ALA A 569 -44.82 -2.09 22.13
N ILE A 570 -43.65 -1.70 22.63
CA ILE A 570 -42.41 -2.51 22.68
C ILE A 570 -42.50 -3.58 23.80
N ARG A 571 -43.52 -4.45 23.76
CA ARG A 571 -43.76 -5.40 24.87
C ARG A 571 -43.32 -6.84 24.65
N HIS A 572 -42.87 -7.26 23.47
CA HIS A 572 -42.25 -8.58 23.33
C HIS A 572 -41.28 -8.63 22.16
N GLU A 573 -39.97 -8.63 22.45
CA GLU A 573 -38.94 -8.91 21.46
C GLU A 573 -38.02 -10.05 21.92
N PRO A 574 -37.64 -10.97 20.99
CA PRO A 574 -36.75 -12.10 21.27
C PRO A 574 -35.34 -11.70 21.74
N MET A 575 -34.97 -10.41 21.64
CA MET A 575 -33.68 -9.87 22.11
C MET A 575 -33.53 -9.98 23.64
N GLY A 576 -34.60 -9.73 24.39
CA GLY A 576 -34.58 -9.82 25.86
C GLY A 576 -34.40 -11.26 26.37
N GLU A 577 -34.83 -12.26 25.59
CA GLU A 577 -34.63 -13.68 25.91
C GLU A 577 -33.18 -14.13 25.73
N ILE A 578 -32.45 -13.53 24.78
CA ILE A 578 -31.07 -13.93 24.46
C ILE A 578 -30.07 -13.10 25.29
N TRP A 579 -30.34 -11.81 25.51
CA TRP A 579 -29.38 -10.83 26.08
C TRP A 579 -29.83 -10.20 27.41
N GLY A 580 -30.96 -10.64 27.98
CA GLY A 580 -31.45 -10.10 29.26
C GLY A 580 -32.10 -8.72 29.15
N PRO A 581 -32.37 -8.05 30.29
CA PRO A 581 -33.10 -6.79 30.30
C PRO A 581 -32.28 -5.65 29.68
N VAL A 582 -32.96 -4.77 28.96
CA VAL A 582 -32.40 -3.53 28.44
C VAL A 582 -31.92 -2.66 29.60
N THR A 583 -30.71 -2.12 29.50
CA THR A 583 -30.16 -1.24 30.54
C THR A 583 -30.71 0.18 30.42
N GLU A 584 -30.78 0.69 29.18
CA GLU A 584 -31.27 2.02 28.86
C GLU A 584 -31.94 2.03 27.47
N SER A 585 -32.98 2.83 27.31
CA SER A 585 -33.73 2.97 26.06
C SER A 585 -34.21 4.41 25.89
N LYS A 586 -33.95 5.02 24.73
CA LYS A 586 -34.29 6.43 24.48
C LYS A 586 -34.59 6.69 23.00
N VAL A 587 -35.49 7.62 22.72
CA VAL A 587 -35.70 8.14 21.36
C VAL A 587 -34.89 9.43 21.22
N VAL A 588 -34.05 9.49 20.21
CA VAL A 588 -33.07 10.55 19.98
C VAL A 588 -33.09 11.04 18.54
N ASP A 589 -32.65 12.28 18.32
CA ASP A 589 -32.41 12.80 16.98
C ASP A 589 -30.97 12.50 16.47
N GLY A 590 -30.65 12.99 15.27
CA GLY A 590 -29.34 12.76 14.65
C GLY A 590 -28.13 13.34 15.40
N LEU A 591 -28.32 14.39 16.21
CA LEU A 591 -27.25 14.98 17.04
C LEU A 591 -27.12 14.22 18.36
N GLU A 592 -28.24 13.88 18.97
CA GLU A 592 -28.28 13.16 20.24
C GLU A 592 -27.72 11.73 20.11
N LEU A 593 -27.75 11.12 18.91
CA LEU A 593 -27.08 9.84 18.63
C LEU A 593 -25.62 9.79 19.11
N PHE A 594 -24.88 10.91 19.07
CA PHE A 594 -23.49 10.94 19.54
C PHE A 594 -23.34 10.63 21.03
N GLU A 595 -24.32 10.99 21.85
CA GLU A 595 -24.27 10.79 23.29
C GLU A 595 -24.67 9.36 23.70
N GLU A 596 -25.29 8.61 22.79
CA GLU A 596 -25.80 7.25 23.03
C GLU A 596 -24.73 6.16 22.79
N GLU A 597 -23.61 6.51 22.16
CA GLU A 597 -22.45 5.65 21.95
C GLU A 597 -21.79 5.25 23.27
N MET A 598 -21.63 3.95 23.53
CA MET A 598 -21.22 3.46 24.85
C MET A 598 -19.86 3.96 25.32
N TYR A 599 -18.88 4.18 24.43
CA TYR A 599 -17.60 4.75 24.83
C TYR A 599 -17.69 6.25 25.19
N MET A 600 -18.75 6.96 24.79
CA MET A 600 -18.99 8.36 25.17
C MET A 600 -19.59 8.43 26.58
N SER A 601 -20.65 7.66 26.81
CA SER A 601 -21.56 7.84 27.95
C SER A 601 -21.45 6.76 29.03
N GLY A 602 -21.01 5.53 28.71
CA GLY A 602 -21.13 4.39 29.61
C GLY A 602 -19.82 3.71 30.05
N MET A 603 -18.93 3.38 29.10
CA MET A 603 -17.72 2.59 29.38
C MET A 603 -16.72 3.38 30.23
N HIS A 604 -16.19 2.77 31.30
CA HIS A 604 -15.17 3.36 32.17
C HIS A 604 -15.56 4.72 32.78
N GLY A 605 -16.86 4.99 32.94
CA GLY A 605 -17.37 6.27 33.46
C GLY A 605 -17.49 7.39 32.42
N GLY A 606 -17.42 7.07 31.12
CA GLY A 606 -17.59 8.02 30.02
C GLY A 606 -16.54 9.13 29.99
N HIS A 607 -16.88 10.26 29.37
CA HIS A 607 -16.02 11.47 29.34
C HIS A 607 -15.71 12.08 30.73
N GLY A 608 -16.34 11.59 31.80
CA GLY A 608 -16.08 11.99 33.19
C GLY A 608 -14.83 11.36 33.80
N GLY A 609 -14.27 10.31 33.20
CA GLY A 609 -13.11 9.57 33.69
C GLY A 609 -11.76 10.18 33.29
N GLY A 610 -11.42 11.38 33.77
CA GLY A 610 -10.09 11.99 33.53
C GLY A 610 -9.76 12.28 32.06
N LYS A 611 -8.60 12.91 31.80
CA LYS A 611 -8.13 13.17 30.43
C LYS A 611 -7.36 11.95 29.92
N THR A 612 -7.74 11.42 28.77
CA THR A 612 -7.05 10.28 28.12
C THR A 612 -6.41 10.66 26.79
N SER A 613 -5.52 9.79 26.32
CA SER A 613 -4.96 9.77 24.98
C SER A 613 -5.28 8.41 24.34
N SER A 614 -5.31 8.36 23.01
CA SER A 614 -5.69 7.16 22.28
C SER A 614 -4.98 7.01 20.95
N PHE A 615 -4.70 5.77 20.57
CA PHE A 615 -4.22 5.37 19.25
C PHE A 615 -5.12 4.26 18.71
N LYS A 616 -5.43 4.28 17.40
CA LYS A 616 -6.41 3.36 16.82
C LYS A 616 -6.09 2.93 15.40
N ARG A 617 -6.52 1.72 15.05
CA ARG A 617 -6.55 1.19 13.69
C ARG A 617 -7.85 0.42 13.49
N CYS A 618 -8.34 0.38 12.26
CA CYS A 618 -9.61 -0.26 11.95
C CYS A 618 -9.46 -1.32 10.86
N ILE A 619 -9.92 -2.53 11.17
CA ILE A 619 -9.92 -3.70 10.30
C ILE A 619 -11.37 -4.01 9.90
N LEU A 620 -11.63 -4.18 8.60
CA LEU A 620 -12.95 -4.45 8.07
C LEU A 620 -13.18 -5.96 8.03
N MET A 621 -14.05 -6.48 8.88
CA MET A 621 -14.27 -7.90 9.11
C MET A 621 -15.58 -8.37 8.48
N LYS A 622 -15.58 -9.60 7.93
CA LYS A 622 -16.79 -10.20 7.35
C LYS A 622 -17.60 -11.00 8.37
N ASP A 623 -16.90 -11.68 9.28
CA ASP A 623 -17.46 -12.58 10.29
C ASP A 623 -16.61 -12.43 11.55
N ILE A 624 -17.22 -12.04 12.66
CA ILE A 624 -16.52 -11.86 13.96
C ILE A 624 -16.72 -13.08 14.87
N SER A 625 -17.58 -14.02 14.45
CA SER A 625 -17.92 -15.23 15.20
C SER A 625 -17.15 -16.47 14.77
N GLU A 626 -16.34 -16.38 13.72
CA GLU A 626 -15.36 -17.40 13.36
C GLU A 626 -14.44 -17.67 14.55
N GLU A 627 -14.16 -18.94 14.83
CA GLU A 627 -13.52 -19.37 16.08
C GLU A 627 -12.13 -18.75 16.27
N GLY A 628 -11.31 -18.73 15.20
CA GLY A 628 -9.98 -18.15 15.22
C GLY A 628 -9.98 -16.64 15.44
N ILE A 629 -10.95 -15.93 14.87
CA ILE A 629 -11.14 -14.48 15.02
C ILE A 629 -11.67 -14.15 16.42
N ALA A 630 -12.74 -14.80 16.86
CA ALA A 630 -13.36 -14.54 18.16
C ALA A 630 -12.36 -14.76 19.31
N ALA A 631 -11.57 -15.84 19.25
CA ALA A 631 -10.52 -16.12 20.23
C ALA A 631 -9.46 -15.00 20.27
N ARG A 632 -9.05 -14.45 19.12
CA ARG A 632 -8.11 -13.32 19.06
C ARG A 632 -8.68 -12.05 19.67
N LEU A 633 -9.94 -11.72 19.36
CA LEU A 633 -10.60 -10.53 19.92
C LEU A 633 -10.70 -10.62 21.45
N ILE A 634 -11.10 -11.78 21.97
CA ILE A 634 -11.20 -12.04 23.42
C ILE A 634 -9.83 -11.96 24.07
N SER A 635 -8.86 -12.72 23.57
CA SER A 635 -7.50 -12.77 24.11
C SER A 635 -6.83 -11.39 24.10
N ALA A 636 -7.07 -10.58 23.07
CA ALA A 636 -6.53 -9.23 23.00
C ALA A 636 -7.05 -8.30 24.11
N VAL A 637 -8.33 -8.39 24.46
CA VAL A 637 -8.92 -7.59 25.56
C VAL A 637 -8.46 -8.13 26.93
N GLU A 638 -8.26 -9.43 27.08
CA GLU A 638 -7.70 -10.02 28.30
C GLU A 638 -6.25 -9.59 28.53
N THR A 639 -5.45 -9.51 27.47
CA THR A 639 -4.02 -9.17 27.51
C THR A 639 -3.71 -7.68 27.33
N ARG A 640 -4.75 -6.83 27.31
CA ARG A 640 -4.61 -5.40 27.04
C ARG A 640 -3.60 -4.71 27.99
N PRO A 641 -2.76 -3.78 27.50
CA PRO A 641 -1.78 -3.08 28.34
C PRO A 641 -2.39 -2.11 29.36
N SER A 642 -3.55 -1.54 29.03
CA SER A 642 -4.26 -0.57 29.87
C SER A 642 -5.71 -1.02 30.07
N PRO A 643 -6.29 -0.85 31.26
CA PRO A 643 -7.67 -1.22 31.54
C PRO A 643 -8.68 -0.47 30.67
N LEU A 644 -8.28 0.67 30.08
CA LEU A 644 -9.12 1.53 29.23
C LEU A 644 -9.16 1.10 27.76
N CYS A 645 -8.32 0.15 27.34
CA CYS A 645 -8.31 -0.33 25.95
C CYS A 645 -9.56 -1.15 25.64
N TYR A 646 -10.07 -1.03 24.42
CA TYR A 646 -11.29 -1.71 23.98
C TYR A 646 -11.33 -1.96 22.47
N LEU A 647 -12.24 -2.84 22.06
CA LEU A 647 -12.58 -3.11 20.66
C LEU A 647 -14.02 -2.65 20.41
N HIS A 648 -14.23 -1.88 19.35
CA HIS A 648 -15.56 -1.46 18.89
C HIS A 648 -15.85 -2.11 17.54
N LEU A 649 -16.91 -2.90 17.49
CA LEU A 649 -17.36 -3.65 16.32
C LEU A 649 -18.59 -2.95 15.74
N LEU A 650 -18.37 -1.99 14.84
CA LEU A 650 -19.44 -1.22 14.20
C LEU A 650 -20.13 -2.07 13.13
N HIS A 651 -21.44 -2.21 13.20
CA HIS A 651 -22.18 -3.03 12.24
C HIS A 651 -22.38 -2.32 10.90
N GLY A 652 -21.82 -2.91 9.85
CA GLY A 652 -21.90 -2.48 8.47
C GLY A 652 -22.85 -3.30 7.60
N GLY A 653 -22.48 -3.42 6.32
CA GLY A 653 -23.35 -3.96 5.29
C GLY A 653 -24.44 -2.96 4.88
N GLY A 654 -25.66 -3.44 4.64
CA GLY A 654 -26.75 -2.58 4.17
C GLY A 654 -26.37 -1.84 2.87
N ALA A 655 -26.66 -0.54 2.84
CA ALA A 655 -26.41 0.32 1.68
C ALA A 655 -24.94 0.44 1.25
N VAL A 656 -23.96 0.11 2.11
CA VAL A 656 -22.54 0.05 1.73
C VAL A 656 -22.29 -0.90 0.55
N ARG A 657 -23.10 -1.97 0.47
CA ARG A 657 -23.01 -3.03 -0.56
C ARG A 657 -23.76 -2.70 -1.85
N ASP A 658 -24.51 -1.59 -1.90
CA ASP A 658 -25.30 -1.21 -3.07
C ASP A 658 -24.41 -0.78 -4.25
N LEU A 659 -23.29 -0.12 -3.94
CA LEU A 659 -22.29 0.23 -4.93
C LEU A 659 -21.32 -0.92 -5.18
N ALA A 660 -20.93 -1.09 -6.45
CA ALA A 660 -19.85 -2.00 -6.81
C ALA A 660 -18.53 -1.57 -6.16
N ALA A 661 -17.65 -2.53 -5.87
CA ALA A 661 -16.33 -2.26 -5.27
C ALA A 661 -15.48 -1.27 -6.09
N THR A 662 -15.68 -1.20 -7.41
CA THR A 662 -14.94 -0.32 -8.32
C THR A 662 -15.61 1.04 -8.53
N ALA A 663 -16.80 1.28 -7.98
CA ALA A 663 -17.60 2.47 -8.26
C ALA A 663 -17.01 3.78 -7.69
N VAL A 664 -16.21 3.68 -6.64
CA VAL A 664 -15.47 4.79 -6.01
C VAL A 664 -14.14 4.28 -5.47
N ALA A 665 -13.22 5.17 -5.08
CA ALA A 665 -11.93 4.79 -4.53
C ALA A 665 -12.01 3.85 -3.31
N PHE A 666 -13.01 4.04 -2.43
CA PHE A 666 -13.26 3.11 -1.32
C PHE A 666 -13.81 1.78 -1.86
N GLY A 667 -12.92 0.79 -2.02
CA GLY A 667 -13.25 -0.51 -2.64
C GLY A 667 -13.63 -1.65 -1.69
N CYS A 668 -13.35 -1.52 -0.39
CA CYS A 668 -13.61 -2.56 0.59
C CYS A 668 -15.10 -2.57 0.99
N ARG A 669 -15.99 -3.23 0.24
CA ARG A 669 -17.46 -3.13 0.46
C ARG A 669 -18.14 -4.38 1.03
N THR A 670 -17.42 -5.49 1.17
CA THR A 670 -18.00 -6.80 1.50
C THR A 670 -17.99 -7.13 3.00
N TRP A 671 -17.53 -6.22 3.85
CA TRP A 671 -17.46 -6.39 5.30
C TRP A 671 -18.85 -6.33 5.96
N SER A 672 -18.92 -6.88 7.17
CA SER A 672 -20.10 -6.85 8.05
C SER A 672 -19.81 -6.04 9.32
N PHE A 673 -18.55 -5.95 9.75
CA PHE A 673 -18.14 -5.18 10.91
C PHE A 673 -16.89 -4.36 10.62
N ALA A 674 -16.86 -3.10 11.06
CA ALA A 674 -15.62 -2.34 11.18
C ALA A 674 -15.11 -2.52 12.60
N CYS A 675 -14.03 -3.28 12.78
CA CYS A 675 -13.39 -3.52 14.06
C CYS A 675 -12.38 -2.41 14.32
N VAL A 676 -12.74 -1.44 15.17
CA VAL A 676 -11.88 -0.36 15.62
C VAL A 676 -11.16 -0.81 16.88
N ILE A 677 -9.85 -1.01 16.76
CA ILE A 677 -8.96 -1.39 17.84
C ILE A 677 -8.46 -0.11 18.49
N THR A 678 -8.80 0.14 19.75
CA THR A 678 -8.48 1.40 20.42
C THR A 678 -7.62 1.17 21.64
N GLY A 679 -6.33 1.53 21.53
CA GLY A 679 -5.43 1.64 22.65
C GLY A 679 -5.68 2.96 23.38
N VAL A 680 -5.92 2.92 24.69
CA VAL A 680 -6.25 4.10 25.50
C VAL A 680 -5.44 4.11 26.78
N TRP A 681 -4.88 5.26 27.13
CA TRP A 681 -4.13 5.45 28.37
C TRP A 681 -4.43 6.82 29.00
N PRO A 682 -4.18 7.00 30.31
CA PRO A 682 -4.24 8.31 30.97
C PRO A 682 -3.29 9.32 30.30
N ARG A 683 -3.72 10.57 30.11
CA ARG A 683 -2.93 11.57 29.35
C ARG A 683 -1.61 11.95 30.03
N ASP A 684 -1.54 11.86 31.35
CA ASP A 684 -0.31 12.06 32.12
C ASP A 684 0.74 10.96 31.89
N GLU A 685 0.36 9.86 31.22
CA GLU A 685 1.25 8.78 30.77
C GLU A 685 1.68 8.93 29.28
N ASP A 686 1.43 10.08 28.65
CA ASP A 686 1.92 10.35 27.29
C ASP A 686 3.45 10.22 27.21
N GLY A 687 3.95 9.48 26.22
CA GLY A 687 5.39 9.23 26.02
C GLY A 687 6.00 8.20 26.98
N THR A 688 5.22 7.53 27.83
CA THR A 688 5.71 6.49 28.74
C THR A 688 5.69 5.10 28.10
N ALA A 689 6.25 4.11 28.80
CA ALA A 689 6.22 2.71 28.36
C ALA A 689 4.79 2.16 28.19
N LEU A 690 3.82 2.67 28.95
CA LEU A 690 2.42 2.27 28.85
C LEU A 690 1.80 2.74 27.52
N ALA A 691 2.02 4.00 27.14
CA ALA A 691 1.55 4.55 25.86
C ALA A 691 2.12 3.74 24.68
N ASN A 692 3.43 3.46 24.70
CA ASN A 692 4.09 2.65 23.68
C ASN A 692 3.53 1.21 23.63
N ALA A 693 3.26 0.59 24.78
CA ALA A 693 2.65 -0.73 24.84
C ALA A 693 1.24 -0.73 24.24
N CYS A 694 0.44 0.31 24.48
CA CYS A 694 -0.89 0.46 23.86
C CYS A 694 -0.80 0.61 22.33
N VAL A 695 0.12 1.43 21.82
CA VAL A 695 0.35 1.60 20.37
C VAL A 695 0.77 0.28 19.73
N GLN A 696 1.71 -0.44 20.36
CA GLN A 696 2.19 -1.73 19.87
C GLN A 696 1.06 -2.77 19.86
N TRP A 697 0.26 -2.84 20.93
CA TRP A 697 -0.89 -3.73 21.02
C TRP A 697 -1.91 -3.50 19.89
N VAL A 698 -2.16 -2.24 19.50
CA VAL A 698 -3.01 -1.91 18.35
C VAL A 698 -2.43 -2.46 17.04
N TYR A 699 -1.13 -2.26 16.80
CA TYR A 699 -0.48 -2.75 15.59
C TYR A 699 -0.43 -4.28 15.52
N ASP A 700 -0.11 -4.95 16.64
CA ASP A 700 -0.03 -6.41 16.72
C ASP A 700 -1.39 -7.03 16.40
N LEU A 701 -2.45 -6.56 17.07
CA LEU A 701 -3.80 -7.07 16.81
C LEU A 701 -4.28 -6.73 15.39
N ALA A 702 -3.98 -5.53 14.88
CA ALA A 702 -4.35 -5.15 13.52
C ALA A 702 -3.70 -6.08 12.48
N LYS A 703 -2.42 -6.42 12.65
CA LYS A 703 -1.69 -7.37 11.80
C LYS A 703 -2.23 -8.79 11.94
N ASP A 704 -2.53 -9.23 13.15
CA ASP A 704 -3.07 -10.57 13.42
C ASP A 704 -4.46 -10.78 12.80
N LEU A 705 -5.27 -9.72 12.73
CA LEU A 705 -6.62 -9.76 12.13
C LEU A 705 -6.62 -9.53 10.61
N LEU A 706 -5.57 -8.89 10.06
CA LEU A 706 -5.51 -8.50 8.65
C LEU A 706 -5.74 -9.66 7.66
N PRO A 707 -5.19 -10.88 7.86
CA PRO A 707 -5.41 -12.02 6.96
C PRO A 707 -6.87 -12.46 6.85
N PHE A 708 -7.68 -12.20 7.88
CA PHE A 708 -9.10 -12.57 7.94
C PHE A 708 -10.03 -11.43 7.51
N SER A 709 -9.45 -10.28 7.16
CA SER A 709 -10.19 -9.07 6.85
C SER A 709 -10.64 -9.00 5.39
N SER A 710 -11.65 -8.17 5.13
CA SER A 710 -12.01 -7.69 3.79
C SER A 710 -11.19 -6.45 3.38
N GLY A 711 -10.34 -5.94 4.26
CA GLY A 711 -9.54 -4.73 4.07
C GLY A 711 -9.24 -4.01 5.38
N ALA A 712 -8.43 -2.96 5.31
CA ALA A 712 -8.22 -2.01 6.40
C ALA A 712 -8.94 -0.68 6.10
N TYR A 713 -9.25 0.11 7.11
CA TYR A 713 -9.84 1.43 6.89
C TYR A 713 -8.76 2.50 6.79
N GLY A 714 -8.65 3.18 5.64
CA GLY A 714 -7.57 4.11 5.34
C GLY A 714 -7.51 5.40 6.18
N VAL A 715 -8.60 5.79 6.87
CA VAL A 715 -8.70 7.12 7.52
C VAL A 715 -7.66 7.37 8.60
N ASP A 716 -7.25 6.33 9.31
CA ASP A 716 -6.29 6.41 10.41
C ASP A 716 -4.86 6.03 9.98
N LEU A 717 -4.66 5.72 8.69
CA LEU A 717 -3.37 5.33 8.14
C LEU A 717 -2.61 6.55 7.59
N GLY A 718 -1.29 6.53 7.71
CA GLY A 718 -0.42 7.53 7.11
C GLY A 718 0.95 6.99 6.75
N PRO A 719 1.95 7.86 6.56
CA PRO A 719 3.28 7.47 6.08
C PRO A 719 4.15 6.79 7.14
N ASP A 720 3.59 6.38 8.27
CA ASP A 720 4.29 5.52 9.22
C ASP A 720 4.54 4.16 8.54
N PRO A 721 5.78 3.65 8.47
CA PRO A 721 6.06 2.36 7.82
C PRO A 721 5.26 1.19 8.41
N ARG A 722 4.85 1.27 9.68
CA ARG A 722 4.02 0.25 10.33
C ARG A 722 2.61 0.18 9.73
N ASP A 723 2.15 1.25 9.08
CA ASP A 723 0.87 1.29 8.35
C ASP A 723 0.95 0.70 6.94
N ALA A 724 2.16 0.48 6.38
CA ALA A 724 2.33 0.12 4.97
C ALA A 724 1.54 -1.14 4.59
N GLU A 725 1.56 -2.18 5.43
CA GLU A 725 0.83 -3.43 5.19
C GLU A 725 -0.70 -3.22 5.22
N LEU A 726 -1.19 -2.38 6.13
CA LEU A 726 -2.60 -2.00 6.24
C LEU A 726 -3.04 -1.17 5.03
N ALA A 727 -2.23 -0.19 4.62
CA ALA A 727 -2.53 0.73 3.53
C ALA A 727 -2.68 0.01 2.19
N VAL A 728 -1.88 -1.03 1.95
CA VAL A 728 -2.02 -1.93 0.79
C VAL A 728 -3.40 -2.60 0.72
N ARG A 729 -4.06 -2.81 1.87
CA ARG A 729 -5.41 -3.40 1.97
C ARG A 729 -6.52 -2.36 2.10
N ALA A 730 -6.21 -1.06 2.04
CA ALA A 730 -7.18 -0.01 2.33
C ALA A 730 -8.20 0.26 1.22
N PHE A 731 -7.82 -0.01 -0.04
CA PHE A 731 -8.62 0.37 -1.22
C PHE A 731 -9.19 -0.83 -2.00
N GLY A 732 -8.99 -2.05 -1.50
CA GLY A 732 -9.40 -3.28 -2.21
C GLY A 732 -8.79 -3.33 -3.63
N PRO A 733 -9.57 -3.62 -4.68
CA PRO A 733 -9.05 -3.73 -6.05
C PRO A 733 -8.61 -2.38 -6.66
N ASN A 734 -8.90 -1.25 -5.99
CA ASN A 734 -8.72 0.08 -6.57
C ASN A 734 -7.32 0.69 -6.33
N GLY A 735 -6.48 0.04 -5.53
CA GLY A 735 -5.17 0.57 -5.12
C GLY A 735 -4.25 0.95 -6.29
N SER A 736 -4.14 0.10 -7.31
CA SER A 736 -3.28 0.36 -8.46
C SER A 736 -3.73 1.56 -9.29
N ARG A 737 -5.05 1.71 -9.49
CA ARG A 737 -5.63 2.88 -10.19
C ARG A 737 -5.35 4.16 -9.40
N LEU A 738 -5.50 4.12 -8.07
CA LEU A 738 -5.18 5.26 -7.21
C LEU A 738 -3.69 5.63 -7.24
N GLY A 739 -2.80 4.63 -7.23
CA GLY A 739 -1.36 4.85 -7.37
C GLY A 739 -1.01 5.57 -8.68
N ARG A 740 -1.67 5.21 -9.80
CA ARG A 740 -1.50 5.93 -11.08
C ARG A 740 -2.01 7.36 -11.01
N LEU A 741 -3.24 7.57 -10.56
CA LEU A 741 -3.82 8.91 -10.44
C LEU A 741 -2.98 9.80 -9.51
N LYS A 742 -2.44 9.25 -8.42
CA LYS A 742 -1.54 9.99 -7.52
C LYS A 742 -0.30 10.49 -8.23
N ARG A 743 0.35 9.67 -9.07
CA ARG A 743 1.52 10.10 -9.86
C ARG A 743 1.17 11.21 -10.85
N ASP A 744 0.00 11.13 -11.46
CA ASP A 744 -0.43 12.12 -12.45
C ASP A 744 -0.87 13.45 -11.82
N MET A 745 -1.49 13.40 -10.64
CA MET A 745 -2.09 14.53 -9.93
C MET A 745 -1.19 15.16 -8.86
N ASP A 746 -0.22 14.42 -8.33
CA ASP A 746 0.77 14.89 -7.36
C ASP A 746 2.17 14.29 -7.67
N PRO A 747 2.74 14.59 -8.85
CA PRO A 747 4.03 14.04 -9.28
C PRO A 747 5.20 14.40 -8.37
N HIS A 748 5.08 15.49 -7.61
CA HIS A 748 6.10 16.00 -6.69
C HIS A 748 5.93 15.47 -5.26
N GLY A 749 4.89 14.67 -4.98
CA GLY A 749 4.64 14.14 -3.64
C GLY A 749 4.33 15.22 -2.60
N MET A 750 3.72 16.34 -3.00
CA MET A 750 3.40 17.47 -2.14
C MET A 750 2.48 17.05 -0.98
N LEU A 751 1.58 16.10 -1.20
CA LEU A 751 0.67 15.54 -0.18
C LEU A 751 1.12 14.13 0.23
N ALA A 752 2.36 14.02 0.73
CA ALA A 752 2.99 12.75 1.13
C ALA A 752 2.47 12.15 2.45
N TYR A 753 1.71 12.91 3.25
CA TYR A 753 1.32 12.53 4.61
C TYR A 753 -0.10 11.95 4.73
N ALA A 754 -0.78 11.73 3.61
CA ALA A 754 -2.08 11.06 3.55
C ALA A 754 -1.91 9.53 3.67
N CYS A 755 -3.03 8.79 3.65
CA CYS A 755 -3.00 7.32 3.57
C CYS A 755 -2.13 6.89 2.38
N PRO A 756 -1.08 6.06 2.59
CA PRO A 756 -0.17 5.67 1.54
C PRO A 756 -0.90 4.98 0.39
N LEU A 757 -0.48 5.31 -0.84
CA LEU A 757 -0.93 4.66 -2.06
C LEU A 757 0.21 3.82 -2.65
N PRO A 758 -0.10 2.76 -3.43
CA PRO A 758 0.93 1.98 -4.13
C PRO A 758 1.83 2.87 -4.99
N LYS A 759 3.14 2.79 -4.80
CA LYS A 759 4.14 3.69 -5.41
C LYS A 759 4.42 3.39 -6.89
N ALA A 760 4.33 2.12 -7.32
CA ALA A 760 4.57 1.72 -8.70
C ALA A 760 3.33 1.02 -9.30
N PRO A 761 3.12 1.11 -10.63
CA PRO A 761 2.20 0.22 -11.30
C PRO A 761 2.70 -1.22 -11.14
N PRO A 762 1.80 -2.21 -11.15
CA PRO A 762 2.24 -3.60 -11.18
C PRO A 762 3.12 -3.85 -12.42
N PRO A 763 4.02 -4.84 -12.38
CA PRO A 763 4.87 -5.18 -13.52
C PRO A 763 4.04 -5.36 -14.80
N LYS A 764 4.47 -4.77 -15.91
CA LYS A 764 3.76 -4.86 -17.20
C LYS A 764 3.72 -6.31 -17.72
N LEU A 765 4.81 -7.05 -17.49
CA LEU A 765 4.95 -8.45 -17.88
C LEU A 765 5.37 -9.29 -16.67
N VAL A 766 4.60 -10.33 -16.36
CA VAL A 766 4.92 -11.33 -15.35
C VAL A 766 5.13 -12.67 -16.05
N VAL A 767 6.32 -13.23 -15.89
CA VAL A 767 6.75 -14.48 -16.49
C VAL A 767 6.87 -15.56 -15.41
N LEU A 768 5.99 -16.55 -15.47
CA LEU A 768 6.00 -17.71 -14.58
C LEU A 768 6.92 -18.78 -15.15
N VAL A 769 8.03 -19.05 -14.49
CA VAL A 769 9.01 -20.04 -14.93
C VAL A 769 8.76 -21.36 -14.19
N THR A 770 8.15 -22.30 -14.89
CA THR A 770 7.73 -23.61 -14.38
C THR A 770 8.57 -24.74 -14.99
N GLY A 771 8.35 -25.98 -14.57
CA GLY A 771 9.11 -27.14 -15.06
C GLY A 771 9.41 -28.16 -13.98
N GLU A 772 10.00 -29.28 -14.38
CA GLU A 772 10.31 -30.39 -13.47
C GLU A 772 11.59 -30.15 -12.64
N SER A 773 11.87 -31.05 -11.71
CA SER A 773 13.12 -31.01 -10.92
C SER A 773 14.35 -31.03 -11.83
N CYS A 774 15.37 -30.26 -11.44
CA CYS A 774 16.65 -30.13 -12.12
C CYS A 774 16.60 -29.62 -13.59
N ALA A 775 15.46 -29.08 -14.03
CA ALA A 775 15.32 -28.49 -15.37
C ALA A 775 16.06 -27.14 -15.55
N GLY A 776 16.56 -26.51 -14.47
CA GLY A 776 17.34 -25.26 -14.55
C GLY A 776 16.50 -23.98 -14.59
N LYS A 777 15.30 -24.00 -14.02
CA LYS A 777 14.33 -22.89 -14.02
C LYS A 777 14.90 -21.57 -13.52
N ASP A 778 15.50 -21.57 -12.33
CA ASP A 778 16.08 -20.35 -11.72
C ASP A 778 17.21 -19.81 -12.60
N HIS A 779 18.09 -20.68 -13.11
CA HIS A 779 19.17 -20.29 -14.01
C HIS A 779 18.64 -19.61 -15.28
N CYS A 780 17.63 -20.19 -15.93
CA CYS A 780 17.01 -19.60 -17.13
C CYS A 780 16.37 -18.24 -16.83
N ALA A 781 15.64 -18.13 -15.70
CA ALA A 781 15.03 -16.88 -15.28
C ALA A 781 16.07 -15.76 -15.09
N HIS A 782 17.22 -16.06 -14.48
CA HIS A 782 18.30 -15.08 -14.32
C HIS A 782 18.94 -14.67 -15.65
N ILE A 783 19.13 -15.61 -16.59
CA ILE A 783 19.61 -15.27 -17.93
C ILE A 783 18.62 -14.34 -18.63
N TRP A 784 17.33 -14.68 -18.63
CA TRP A 784 16.31 -13.88 -19.29
C TRP A 784 16.20 -12.49 -18.68
N ALA A 785 16.15 -12.37 -17.35
CA ALA A 785 16.17 -11.08 -16.67
C ALA A 785 17.41 -10.24 -17.07
N SER A 786 18.59 -10.85 -17.10
CA SER A 786 19.83 -10.18 -17.52
C SER A 786 19.76 -9.66 -18.96
N LEU A 787 19.12 -10.39 -19.88
CA LEU A 787 18.95 -9.95 -21.27
C LEU A 787 17.98 -8.78 -21.41
N PHE A 788 16.89 -8.76 -20.64
CA PHE A 788 15.99 -7.61 -20.60
C PHE A 788 16.73 -6.35 -20.12
N LEU A 789 17.61 -6.49 -19.12
CA LEU A 789 18.49 -5.42 -18.67
C LEU A 789 19.52 -4.98 -19.72
N GLN A 790 20.02 -5.90 -20.56
CA GLN A 790 21.02 -5.60 -21.61
C GLN A 790 20.40 -5.04 -22.89
N HIS A 791 19.20 -5.45 -23.28
CA HIS A 791 18.49 -4.95 -24.46
C HIS A 791 18.24 -3.43 -24.39
N ARG A 792 18.26 -2.88 -23.16
CA ARG A 792 18.28 -1.45 -22.81
C ARG A 792 19.43 -0.64 -23.41
N ASN A 793 20.60 -1.24 -23.65
CA ASN A 793 21.80 -0.49 -24.06
C ASN A 793 21.97 -0.32 -25.57
N ASN A 794 21.12 -0.95 -26.40
CA ASN A 794 21.34 -1.09 -27.85
C ASN A 794 20.20 -0.55 -28.73
N THR A 795 19.19 0.14 -28.18
CA THR A 795 18.11 0.75 -28.98
C THR A 795 18.16 2.27 -28.94
N GLU A 796 18.20 2.92 -30.11
CA GLU A 796 18.41 4.37 -30.29
C GLU A 796 17.20 5.25 -29.86
N PHE A 797 16.11 4.67 -29.39
CA PHE A 797 14.87 5.40 -29.07
C PHE A 797 14.24 4.95 -27.74
N SER A 798 14.89 5.31 -26.63
CA SER A 798 14.29 5.76 -25.35
C SER A 798 15.31 5.56 -24.22
N ALA A 799 15.50 6.57 -23.38
CA ALA A 799 16.46 6.52 -22.26
C ALA A 799 16.00 5.64 -21.08
N GLN A 800 14.96 4.81 -21.23
CA GLN A 800 14.35 4.03 -20.14
C GLN A 800 13.92 2.64 -20.64
N GLY A 801 14.84 1.67 -20.61
CA GLY A 801 14.49 0.25 -20.79
C GLY A 801 13.93 -0.39 -19.52
N PRO A 802 13.15 -1.49 -19.62
CA PRO A 802 12.37 -2.02 -18.51
C PRO A 802 13.23 -2.65 -17.40
N ASN A 803 12.92 -2.33 -16.14
CA ASN A 803 13.56 -2.94 -14.98
C ASN A 803 13.05 -4.38 -14.79
N SER A 804 13.95 -5.36 -14.57
CA SER A 804 13.54 -6.76 -14.44
C SER A 804 14.13 -7.45 -13.21
N ARG A 805 13.37 -8.37 -12.62
CA ARG A 805 13.75 -9.07 -11.38
C ARG A 805 13.30 -10.54 -11.39
N VAL A 806 14.08 -11.40 -10.75
CA VAL A 806 13.73 -12.80 -10.48
C VAL A 806 13.36 -12.94 -9.01
N MET A 807 12.22 -13.57 -8.74
CA MET A 807 11.75 -13.90 -7.39
C MET A 807 11.22 -15.33 -7.35
N SER A 808 11.33 -16.01 -6.20
CA SER A 808 10.70 -17.32 -6.03
C SER A 808 9.44 -17.21 -5.19
N ILE A 809 8.32 -17.74 -5.70
CA ILE A 809 7.07 -17.82 -4.93
C ILE A 809 7.20 -18.74 -3.71
N SER A 810 8.23 -19.59 -3.70
CA SER A 810 8.46 -20.57 -2.64
C SER A 810 9.19 -20.01 -1.41
N ASP A 811 9.71 -18.79 -1.46
CA ASP A 811 10.56 -18.24 -0.40
C ASP A 811 9.78 -18.01 0.91
N ALA A 812 8.52 -17.58 0.82
CA ALA A 812 7.63 -17.46 1.98
C ALA A 812 7.45 -18.81 2.70
N THR A 813 7.17 -19.87 1.95
CA THR A 813 7.02 -21.23 2.49
C THR A 813 8.33 -21.76 3.08
N LYS A 814 9.48 -21.50 2.44
CA LYS A 814 10.78 -21.90 2.98
C LYS A 814 11.04 -21.26 4.34
N ARG A 815 10.66 -20.00 4.52
CA ARG A 815 10.80 -19.27 5.79
C ARG A 815 9.95 -19.89 6.89
N GLU A 816 8.68 -20.15 6.60
CA GLU A 816 7.77 -20.80 7.55
C GLU A 816 8.24 -22.22 7.90
N TYR A 817 8.70 -22.98 6.90
CA TYR A 817 9.26 -24.31 7.10
C TYR A 817 10.53 -24.27 7.96
N ALA A 818 11.47 -23.37 7.66
CA ALA A 818 12.69 -23.17 8.42
C ALA A 818 12.39 -22.91 9.90
N ALA A 819 11.44 -22.01 10.18
CA ALA A 819 11.00 -21.71 11.54
C ALA A 819 10.32 -22.92 12.22
N ALA A 820 9.53 -23.71 11.48
CA ALA A 820 8.79 -24.84 12.04
C ALA A 820 9.66 -26.05 12.38
N VAL A 821 10.72 -26.32 11.59
CA VAL A 821 11.57 -27.52 11.77
C VAL A 821 13.00 -27.21 12.22
N GLY A 822 13.34 -25.93 12.42
CA GLY A 822 14.69 -25.50 12.77
C GLY A 822 15.71 -25.67 11.63
N ALA A 823 15.26 -25.63 10.38
CA ALA A 823 16.16 -25.67 9.22
C ALA A 823 16.78 -24.29 8.96
N ASP A 824 17.96 -24.26 8.36
CA ASP A 824 18.68 -23.03 8.03
C ASP A 824 18.05 -22.35 6.80
N PHE A 825 17.45 -21.17 7.00
CA PHE A 825 16.75 -20.47 5.94
C PHE A 825 17.68 -20.02 4.80
N ASP A 826 18.85 -19.48 5.10
CA ASP A 826 19.78 -18.96 4.10
C ASP A 826 20.33 -20.10 3.25
N ARG A 827 20.64 -21.24 3.88
CA ARG A 827 21.03 -22.45 3.16
C ARG A 827 19.88 -22.99 2.31
N LEU A 828 18.62 -22.90 2.75
CA LEU A 828 17.46 -23.24 1.91
C LEU A 828 17.28 -22.32 0.70
N LEU A 829 17.89 -21.12 0.71
CA LEU A 829 17.86 -20.18 -0.42
C LEU A 829 19.05 -20.31 -1.36
N GLU A 830 20.22 -20.72 -0.87
CA GLU A 830 21.47 -20.66 -1.66
C GLU A 830 22.12 -22.03 -1.90
N ASP A 831 22.04 -22.96 -0.94
CA ASP A 831 22.71 -24.26 -1.00
C ASP A 831 21.85 -25.30 -1.72
N ARG A 832 22.29 -25.71 -2.92
CA ARG A 832 21.56 -26.66 -3.76
C ARG A 832 21.44 -28.06 -3.14
N ALA A 833 22.49 -28.55 -2.49
CA ALA A 833 22.46 -29.89 -1.89
C ALA A 833 21.51 -29.91 -0.69
N TYR A 834 21.55 -28.85 0.12
CA TYR A 834 20.66 -28.67 1.26
C TYR A 834 19.19 -28.51 0.86
N LYS A 835 18.92 -27.77 -0.23
CA LYS A 835 17.57 -27.67 -0.81
C LYS A 835 17.00 -29.03 -1.22
N GLU A 836 17.84 -29.91 -1.76
CA GLU A 836 17.40 -31.23 -2.21
C GLU A 836 17.04 -32.14 -1.02
N GLU A 837 17.86 -32.11 0.03
CA GLU A 837 17.60 -32.82 1.30
C GLU A 837 16.23 -32.46 1.88
N HIS A 838 15.89 -31.18 1.89
CA HIS A 838 14.65 -30.67 2.48
C HIS A 838 13.44 -30.65 1.52
N ARG A 839 13.58 -31.08 0.26
CA ARG A 839 12.53 -30.90 -0.76
C ARG A 839 11.23 -31.66 -0.46
N ALA A 840 11.35 -32.94 -0.11
CA ALA A 840 10.20 -33.79 0.21
C ALA A 840 9.44 -33.27 1.44
N PRO A 841 10.08 -33.04 2.60
CA PRO A 841 9.38 -32.51 3.76
C PRO A 841 8.85 -31.09 3.55
N LEU A 842 9.54 -30.22 2.81
CA LEU A 842 9.03 -28.89 2.44
C LEU A 842 7.77 -28.98 1.57
N THR A 843 7.68 -29.99 0.71
CA THR A 843 6.50 -30.21 -0.14
C THR A 843 5.31 -30.73 0.66
N GLU A 844 5.55 -31.64 1.57
CA GLU A 844 4.53 -32.12 2.50
C GLU A 844 4.04 -30.98 3.40
N PHE A 845 4.96 -30.18 3.95
CA PHE A 845 4.64 -28.99 4.73
C PHE A 845 3.74 -28.02 3.93
N PHE A 846 4.12 -27.69 2.70
CA PHE A 846 3.31 -26.84 1.84
C PHE A 846 1.89 -27.41 1.62
N GLN A 847 1.77 -28.70 1.34
CA GLN A 847 0.46 -29.34 1.14
C GLN A 847 -0.40 -29.30 2.41
N GLN A 848 0.20 -29.52 3.58
CA GLN A 848 -0.49 -29.40 4.86
C GLN A 848 -0.96 -27.96 5.12
N GLN A 849 -0.15 -26.96 4.77
CA GLN A 849 -0.55 -25.55 4.88
C GLN A 849 -1.70 -25.21 3.93
N VAL A 850 -1.66 -25.68 2.68
CA VAL A 850 -2.77 -25.46 1.71
C VAL A 850 -4.08 -26.11 2.18
N GLN A 851 -4.03 -27.27 2.85
CA GLN A 851 -5.24 -27.87 3.43
C GLN A 851 -5.88 -27.00 4.51
N LYS A 852 -5.07 -26.29 5.31
CA LYS A 852 -5.54 -25.38 6.38
C LYS A 852 -5.90 -24.00 5.84
N ARG A 853 -5.18 -23.52 4.82
CA ARG A 853 -5.29 -22.20 4.19
C ARG A 853 -5.40 -22.39 2.68
N PRO A 854 -6.60 -22.70 2.15
CA PRO A 854 -6.78 -23.00 0.72
C PRO A 854 -6.35 -21.88 -0.23
N GLN A 855 -6.34 -20.62 0.24
CA GLN A 855 -5.93 -19.44 -0.52
C GLN A 855 -4.41 -19.17 -0.52
N LEU A 856 -3.63 -19.98 0.20
CA LEU A 856 -2.17 -19.82 0.34
C LEU A 856 -1.42 -19.59 -0.99
N PRO A 857 -1.74 -20.31 -2.09
CA PRO A 857 -1.06 -20.07 -3.38
C PRO A 857 -1.33 -18.67 -3.95
N GLU A 858 -2.56 -18.17 -3.87
CA GLU A 858 -2.93 -16.83 -4.34
C GLU A 858 -2.28 -15.75 -3.47
N GLU A 859 -2.18 -15.99 -2.17
CA GLU A 859 -1.56 -15.07 -1.22
C GLU A 859 -0.05 -14.96 -1.45
N HIS A 860 0.65 -16.07 -1.68
CA HIS A 860 2.07 -16.06 -2.03
C HIS A 860 2.31 -15.34 -3.35
N PHE A 861 1.52 -15.64 -4.38
CA PHE A 861 1.61 -14.96 -5.67
C PHE A 861 1.42 -13.45 -5.51
N SER A 862 0.36 -13.03 -4.82
CA SER A 862 0.04 -11.62 -4.58
C SER A 862 1.08 -10.91 -3.71
N SER A 863 1.73 -11.61 -2.78
CA SER A 863 2.86 -11.07 -2.01
C SER A 863 4.06 -10.81 -2.91
N THR A 864 4.47 -11.81 -3.70
CA THR A 864 5.62 -11.69 -4.62
C THR A 864 5.45 -10.55 -5.62
N VAL A 865 4.24 -10.39 -6.19
CA VAL A 865 3.96 -9.28 -7.12
C VAL A 865 4.01 -7.92 -6.42
N ARG A 866 3.50 -7.82 -5.18
CA ARG A 866 3.57 -6.58 -4.40
C ARG A 866 5.00 -6.19 -4.06
N ASP A 867 5.81 -7.16 -3.64
CA ASP A 867 7.22 -6.92 -3.33
C ASP A 867 7.98 -6.40 -4.57
N ALA A 868 7.67 -6.96 -5.74
CA ALA A 868 8.21 -6.47 -7.01
C ALA A 868 7.71 -5.06 -7.37
N THR A 869 6.44 -4.76 -7.10
CA THR A 869 5.86 -3.43 -7.30
C THR A 869 6.55 -2.40 -6.41
N ALA A 870 6.87 -2.74 -5.16
CA ALA A 870 7.62 -1.85 -4.27
C ALA A 870 9.04 -1.53 -4.79
N ALA A 871 9.59 -2.38 -5.65
CA ALA A 871 10.93 -2.23 -6.24
C ALA A 871 10.93 -1.66 -7.68
N ASP A 872 9.80 -1.12 -8.15
CA ASP A 872 9.64 -0.50 -9.47
C ASP A 872 10.10 -1.40 -10.64
N VAL A 873 9.53 -2.60 -10.71
CA VAL A 873 9.87 -3.64 -11.70
C VAL A 873 8.87 -3.63 -12.87
N ASP A 874 9.34 -3.52 -14.11
CA ASP A 874 8.53 -3.64 -15.32
C ASP A 874 8.30 -5.11 -15.76
N VAL A 875 9.32 -5.97 -15.60
CA VAL A 875 9.29 -7.39 -15.99
C VAL A 875 9.65 -8.28 -14.80
N LEU A 876 8.70 -9.07 -14.32
CA LEU A 876 8.90 -9.93 -13.16
C LEU A 876 8.96 -11.41 -13.56
N PHE A 877 10.05 -12.10 -13.22
CA PHE A 877 10.16 -13.55 -13.35
C PHE A 877 9.85 -14.21 -12.00
N ILE A 878 8.86 -15.10 -11.98
CA ILE A 878 8.47 -15.85 -10.79
C ILE A 878 8.79 -17.33 -10.99
N THR A 879 9.61 -17.89 -10.11
CA THR A 879 9.97 -19.32 -10.13
C THR A 879 9.34 -20.10 -8.97
N GLY A 880 9.43 -21.42 -9.02
CA GLY A 880 9.00 -22.29 -7.91
C GLY A 880 7.49 -22.52 -7.82
N MET A 881 6.75 -22.26 -8.91
CA MET A 881 5.31 -22.48 -9.01
C MET A 881 4.95 -23.95 -8.80
N ARG A 882 3.90 -24.19 -8.00
CA ARG A 882 3.34 -25.53 -7.71
C ARG A 882 1.95 -25.74 -8.29
N ASP A 883 1.29 -24.68 -8.73
CA ASP A 883 -0.04 -24.76 -9.34
C ASP A 883 0.00 -25.50 -10.67
N LYS A 884 -1.05 -26.27 -10.98
CA LYS A 884 -1.12 -27.03 -12.22
C LYS A 884 -1.27 -26.10 -13.42
N ALA A 885 -2.14 -25.10 -13.40
CA ALA A 885 -2.47 -24.26 -14.56
C ALA A 885 -2.35 -22.78 -14.18
N PRO A 886 -1.13 -22.30 -13.87
CA PRO A 886 -0.94 -21.07 -13.11
C PRO A 886 -1.45 -19.82 -13.83
N VAL A 887 -1.45 -19.78 -15.17
CA VAL A 887 -2.03 -18.63 -15.91
C VAL A 887 -3.54 -18.57 -15.71
N ALA A 888 -4.23 -19.71 -15.75
CA ALA A 888 -5.67 -19.76 -15.51
C ALA A 888 -6.00 -19.42 -14.04
N SER A 889 -5.16 -19.87 -13.12
CA SER A 889 -5.34 -19.65 -11.68
C SER A 889 -5.05 -18.21 -11.25
N PHE A 890 -4.01 -17.56 -11.79
CA PHE A 890 -3.51 -16.30 -11.23
C PHE A 890 -3.70 -15.05 -12.12
N ALA A 891 -4.02 -15.16 -13.42
CA ALA A 891 -4.08 -13.99 -14.30
C ALA A 891 -5.10 -12.93 -13.83
N HIS A 892 -6.20 -13.35 -13.23
CA HIS A 892 -7.24 -12.45 -12.71
C HIS A 892 -6.80 -11.63 -11.49
N LEU A 893 -5.72 -12.02 -10.82
CA LEU A 893 -5.14 -11.29 -9.67
C LEU A 893 -4.25 -10.14 -10.13
N VAL A 894 -3.77 -10.18 -11.38
CA VAL A 894 -2.93 -9.15 -12.00
C VAL A 894 -3.52 -8.74 -13.35
N PRO A 895 -4.77 -8.25 -13.39
CA PRO A 895 -5.50 -8.03 -14.65
C PRO A 895 -4.93 -6.88 -15.50
N GLU A 896 -3.97 -6.12 -14.97
CA GLU A 896 -3.23 -5.06 -15.67
C GLU A 896 -1.87 -5.53 -16.20
N SER A 897 -1.47 -6.75 -15.87
CA SER A 897 -0.18 -7.33 -16.24
C SER A 897 -0.40 -8.47 -17.23
N ARG A 898 0.45 -8.57 -18.24
CA ARG A 898 0.49 -9.78 -19.07
C ARG A 898 1.12 -10.90 -18.26
N LEU A 899 0.38 -11.99 -18.06
CA LEU A 899 0.88 -13.18 -17.39
C LEU A 899 1.21 -14.29 -18.41
N VAL A 900 2.44 -14.79 -18.42
CA VAL A 900 2.91 -15.83 -19.35
C VAL A 900 3.55 -16.97 -18.57
N GLU A 901 3.19 -18.22 -18.88
CA GLU A 901 3.89 -19.39 -18.36
C GLU A 901 4.94 -19.89 -19.35
N ILE A 902 6.18 -19.99 -18.89
CA ILE A 902 7.26 -20.68 -19.59
C ILE A 902 7.61 -21.95 -18.83
N ARG A 903 7.36 -23.10 -19.45
CA ARG A 903 7.76 -24.39 -18.93
C ARG A 903 9.15 -24.75 -19.42
N VAL A 904 10.09 -24.90 -18.49
CA VAL A 904 11.44 -25.38 -18.77
C VAL A 904 11.47 -26.90 -18.66
N GLU A 905 11.83 -27.55 -19.76
CA GLU A 905 11.96 -29.00 -19.87
C GLU A 905 13.42 -29.38 -20.14
N ALA A 906 13.81 -30.58 -19.71
CA ALA A 906 15.13 -31.14 -20.01
C ALA A 906 14.99 -32.65 -20.10
N LYS A 907 15.76 -33.28 -20.98
CA LYS A 907 15.80 -34.74 -21.10
C LYS A 907 16.27 -35.40 -19.82
N GLU A 908 15.82 -36.63 -19.63
CA GLU A 908 16.06 -37.40 -18.41
C GLU A 908 17.55 -37.51 -18.05
N HIS A 909 18.41 -37.82 -19.03
CA HIS A 909 19.86 -37.89 -18.80
C HIS A 909 20.44 -36.55 -18.28
N THR A 910 20.03 -35.42 -18.87
CA THR A 910 20.47 -34.08 -18.44
C THR A 910 19.99 -33.76 -17.03
N ARG A 911 18.81 -34.24 -16.64
CA ARG A 911 18.28 -34.07 -15.29
C ARG A 911 19.02 -34.92 -14.26
N ILE A 912 19.36 -36.17 -14.61
CA ILE A 912 20.18 -37.06 -13.79
C ILE A 912 21.57 -36.45 -13.55
N GLU A 913 22.24 -35.95 -14.61
CA GLU A 913 23.52 -35.26 -14.49
C GLU A 913 23.45 -34.03 -13.57
N ARG A 914 22.28 -33.38 -13.55
CA ARG A 914 21.97 -32.25 -12.67
C ARG A 914 21.45 -32.68 -11.28
N GLY A 915 21.48 -33.98 -10.95
CA GLY A 915 21.17 -34.51 -9.63
C GLY A 915 19.69 -34.82 -9.36
N ALA A 916 18.89 -35.12 -10.38
CA ALA A 916 17.51 -35.60 -10.18
C ALA A 916 17.46 -37.08 -9.76
N ASP A 917 16.65 -37.41 -8.74
CA ASP A 917 16.29 -38.79 -8.39
C ASP A 917 15.11 -39.28 -9.25
N THR A 918 15.35 -40.33 -10.06
CA THR A 918 14.41 -40.83 -11.07
C THR A 918 13.48 -41.94 -10.57
N SER A 919 13.56 -42.30 -9.28
CA SER A 919 12.81 -43.41 -8.70
C SER A 919 11.28 -43.20 -8.61
N LYS A 920 10.75 -42.01 -8.98
CA LYS A 920 9.31 -41.66 -8.86
C LYS A 920 8.66 -40.90 -10.02
N SER A 921 9.34 -40.59 -11.12
CA SER A 921 8.72 -39.79 -12.21
C SER A 921 8.14 -40.66 -13.34
N SER A 922 6.92 -41.16 -13.18
CA SER A 922 6.11 -41.45 -14.37
C SER A 922 5.67 -40.10 -14.96
N MET A 923 6.05 -39.78 -16.20
CA MET A 923 5.50 -38.62 -16.92
C MET A 923 3.98 -38.75 -16.95
N LYS A 924 3.26 -37.99 -16.12
CA LYS A 924 1.81 -37.85 -16.24
C LYS A 924 1.55 -36.90 -17.40
N GLU A 925 0.69 -37.33 -18.31
CA GLU A 925 0.23 -36.51 -19.42
C GLU A 925 -0.35 -35.20 -18.89
N LEU A 926 0.03 -34.06 -19.49
CA LEU A 926 -0.39 -32.76 -19.02
C LEU A 926 -1.86 -32.49 -19.35
N GLU A 927 -2.65 -32.18 -18.32
CA GLU A 927 -4.06 -31.76 -18.45
C GLU A 927 -4.20 -30.32 -18.99
N HIS A 928 -3.10 -29.55 -19.09
CA HIS A 928 -3.08 -28.18 -19.62
C HIS A 928 -1.83 -27.90 -20.47
N ARG A 929 -1.88 -26.85 -21.30
CA ARG A 929 -0.76 -26.42 -22.14
C ARG A 929 -0.16 -25.10 -21.63
N PRO A 930 1.17 -25.04 -21.35
CA PRO A 930 1.84 -23.79 -20.97
C PRO A 930 1.89 -22.82 -22.16
N SER A 931 2.09 -21.51 -21.90
CA SER A 931 2.15 -20.49 -22.94
C SER A 931 3.34 -20.71 -23.88
N LEU A 932 4.49 -21.08 -23.32
CA LEU A 932 5.73 -21.39 -24.03
C LEU A 932 6.44 -22.58 -23.37
N ILE A 933 7.20 -23.33 -24.17
CA ILE A 933 8.05 -24.44 -23.71
C ILE A 933 9.49 -24.16 -24.13
N PHE A 934 10.42 -24.22 -23.18
CA PHE A 934 11.85 -24.07 -23.42
C PHE A 934 12.58 -25.39 -23.12
N GLN A 935 13.23 -25.96 -24.13
CA GLN A 935 14.02 -27.19 -24.02
C GLN A 935 15.47 -26.88 -23.61
N ASN A 936 15.82 -27.19 -22.37
CA ASN A 936 17.09 -26.85 -21.71
C ASN A 936 18.07 -28.04 -21.62
N ASP A 937 18.30 -28.70 -22.76
CA ASP A 937 19.18 -29.87 -22.89
C ASP A 937 20.67 -29.51 -22.98
N LYS A 938 21.02 -28.25 -23.28
CA LYS A 938 22.40 -27.79 -23.43
C LYS A 938 22.85 -27.07 -22.17
N SER A 939 24.15 -27.17 -21.84
CA SER A 939 24.74 -26.50 -20.68
C SER A 939 25.13 -25.04 -20.94
N ALA A 940 25.18 -24.60 -22.20
CA ALA A 940 25.50 -23.23 -22.59
C ALA A 940 24.31 -22.27 -22.38
N ASN A 941 24.59 -20.97 -22.18
CA ASN A 941 23.56 -19.93 -22.03
C ASN A 941 22.88 -19.55 -23.36
N GLU A 942 23.59 -19.69 -24.49
CA GLU A 942 23.15 -19.26 -25.84
C GLU A 942 21.72 -19.71 -26.22
N PRO A 943 21.26 -20.95 -25.93
CA PRO A 943 19.90 -21.37 -26.28
C PRO A 943 18.83 -20.63 -25.47
N ALA A 944 19.08 -20.35 -24.19
CA ALA A 944 18.18 -19.57 -23.34
C ALA A 944 18.12 -18.12 -23.82
N GLU A 945 19.26 -17.56 -24.25
CA GLU A 945 19.30 -16.21 -24.81
C GLU A 945 18.54 -16.10 -26.14
N SER A 946 18.78 -17.04 -27.06
CA SER A 946 18.08 -17.10 -28.34
C SER A 946 16.56 -17.27 -28.16
N PHE A 947 16.15 -18.09 -27.20
CA PHE A 947 14.76 -18.26 -26.84
C PHE A 947 14.12 -16.96 -26.37
N ALA A 948 14.77 -16.21 -25.46
CA ALA A 948 14.26 -14.94 -24.97
C ALA A 948 14.14 -13.89 -26.09
N ARG A 949 15.15 -13.78 -26.95
CA ARG A 949 15.12 -12.84 -28.09
C ARG A 949 13.97 -13.11 -29.04
N SER A 950 13.66 -14.38 -29.27
CA SER A 950 12.63 -14.78 -30.23
C SER A 950 11.21 -14.74 -29.65
N ASN A 951 11.05 -15.03 -28.35
CA ASN A 951 9.72 -15.26 -27.76
C ASN A 951 9.33 -14.28 -26.66
N LEU A 952 10.29 -13.67 -25.95
CA LEU A 952 10.02 -12.83 -24.78
C LEU A 952 10.19 -11.34 -25.08
N ILE A 953 11.25 -10.94 -25.79
CA ILE A 953 11.46 -9.54 -26.18
C ILE A 953 10.27 -8.97 -26.99
N PRO A 954 9.65 -9.70 -27.92
CA PRO A 954 8.48 -9.19 -28.64
C PRO A 954 7.27 -8.85 -27.75
N LEU A 955 7.21 -9.38 -26.52
CA LEU A 955 6.10 -9.15 -25.59
C LEU A 955 6.16 -7.79 -24.88
N ILE A 956 7.26 -7.05 -25.02
CA ILE A 956 7.45 -5.71 -24.44
C ILE A 956 7.66 -4.62 -25.50
N HIS A 957 7.39 -4.93 -26.76
CA HIS A 957 7.62 -4.02 -27.87
C HIS A 957 6.67 -2.80 -27.80
N ASP A 958 7.17 -1.60 -28.10
CA ASP A 958 6.40 -0.33 -28.02
C ASP A 958 5.09 -0.35 -28.82
N ASP A 959 5.08 -1.05 -29.95
CA ASP A 959 3.88 -1.34 -30.76
C ASP A 959 2.69 -1.88 -29.95
N LEU A 960 2.93 -2.65 -28.88
CA LEU A 960 1.87 -3.14 -28.00
C LEU A 960 1.22 -2.00 -27.24
N GLN A 961 2.02 -1.06 -26.71
CA GLN A 961 1.51 0.12 -26.03
C GLN A 961 0.75 1.03 -27.01
N GLN A 962 1.31 1.25 -28.20
CA GLN A 962 0.65 2.05 -29.22
C GLN A 962 -0.71 1.46 -29.64
N LEU A 963 -0.83 0.13 -29.71
CA LEU A 963 -2.12 -0.52 -29.95
C LEU A 963 -3.07 -0.40 -28.76
N ALA A 964 -2.57 -0.51 -27.52
CA ALA A 964 -3.38 -0.32 -26.33
C ALA A 964 -3.98 1.09 -26.27
N ASP A 965 -3.19 2.11 -26.63
CA ASP A 965 -3.62 3.52 -26.67
C ASP A 965 -4.70 3.78 -27.73
N MET A 966 -4.79 2.93 -28.76
CA MET A 966 -5.85 2.99 -29.76
C MET A 966 -7.21 2.46 -29.26
N VAL A 967 -7.23 1.72 -28.14
CA VAL A 967 -8.45 1.13 -27.58
C VAL A 967 -9.09 2.10 -26.60
N ARG A 968 -10.13 2.82 -27.06
CA ARG A 968 -10.87 3.76 -26.22
C ARG A 968 -11.74 3.04 -25.18
N SER A 969 -11.88 3.69 -24.04
CA SER A 969 -12.79 3.30 -22.97
C SER A 969 -14.14 4.02 -23.15
N ILE A 970 -15.24 3.28 -23.03
CA ILE A 970 -16.61 3.77 -23.13
C ILE A 970 -17.32 3.44 -21.81
N PRO A 971 -17.53 4.43 -20.92
CA PRO A 971 -18.17 4.19 -19.65
C PRO A 971 -19.67 3.90 -19.81
N SER A 972 -20.19 3.04 -18.95
CA SER A 972 -21.63 2.71 -18.85
C SER A 972 -22.25 2.13 -20.13
N PHE A 973 -21.45 1.41 -20.91
CA PHE A 973 -21.90 0.68 -22.11
C PHE A 973 -21.60 -0.82 -21.95
N PRO A 974 -22.46 -1.74 -22.44
CA PRO A 974 -23.80 -1.52 -22.98
C PRO A 974 -24.84 -1.16 -21.91
N THR A 975 -24.50 -1.28 -20.63
CA THR A 975 -25.35 -0.93 -19.49
C THR A 975 -24.57 -0.11 -18.46
N PRO A 976 -25.26 0.71 -17.65
CA PRO A 976 -24.64 1.51 -16.59
C PRO A 976 -23.73 0.68 -15.66
N GLY A 977 -22.57 1.25 -15.32
CA GLY A 977 -21.61 0.63 -14.40
C GLY A 977 -20.59 -0.34 -15.04
N ILE A 978 -20.56 -0.48 -16.37
CA ILE A 978 -19.55 -1.26 -17.11
C ILE A 978 -18.60 -0.31 -17.86
N GLU A 979 -17.30 -0.53 -17.78
CA GLU A 979 -16.26 0.15 -18.58
C GLU A 979 -15.94 -0.68 -19.84
N PHE A 980 -16.62 -0.36 -20.95
CA PHE A 980 -16.43 -1.10 -22.20
C PHE A 980 -15.20 -0.62 -22.96
N ARG A 981 -14.35 -1.56 -23.39
CA ARG A 981 -13.18 -1.28 -24.24
C ARG A 981 -13.48 -1.59 -25.70
N HIS A 982 -13.46 -0.57 -26.55
CA HIS A 982 -13.82 -0.71 -27.95
C HIS A 982 -12.61 -1.13 -28.81
N VAL A 983 -12.29 -2.42 -28.79
CA VAL A 983 -11.10 -3.01 -29.44
C VAL A 983 -11.07 -2.80 -30.97
N LEU A 984 -12.24 -2.73 -31.61
CA LEU A 984 -12.34 -2.50 -33.06
C LEU A 984 -11.83 -1.11 -33.49
N ASP A 985 -11.66 -0.16 -32.57
CA ASP A 985 -11.05 1.15 -32.89
C ASP A 985 -9.62 1.02 -33.44
N ILE A 986 -8.89 -0.04 -33.09
CA ILE A 986 -7.57 -0.34 -33.67
C ILE A 986 -7.65 -0.37 -35.20
N ALA A 987 -8.71 -0.97 -35.76
CA ALA A 987 -8.90 -1.06 -37.20
C ALA A 987 -9.29 0.27 -37.85
N GLN A 988 -9.88 1.19 -37.08
CA GLN A 988 -10.35 2.49 -37.55
C GLN A 988 -9.24 3.55 -37.58
N GLN A 989 -8.14 3.29 -36.87
CA GLN A 989 -7.00 4.20 -36.79
C GLN A 989 -5.92 3.87 -37.83
N GLN A 990 -5.27 4.92 -38.35
CA GLN A 990 -4.28 4.77 -39.41
C GLN A 990 -3.12 3.86 -38.97
N GLY A 991 -2.90 2.79 -39.72
CA GLY A 991 -1.82 1.83 -39.46
C GLY A 991 -2.08 0.83 -38.33
N GLY A 992 -3.17 0.99 -37.54
CA GLY A 992 -3.49 0.11 -36.41
C GLY A 992 -3.73 -1.34 -36.83
N MET A 993 -4.52 -1.57 -37.88
CA MET A 993 -4.75 -2.92 -38.45
C MET A 993 -3.44 -3.63 -38.82
N ARG A 994 -2.62 -2.99 -39.65
CA ARG A 994 -1.35 -3.54 -40.13
C ARG A 994 -0.43 -3.91 -38.97
N ARG A 995 -0.37 -3.07 -37.94
CA ARG A 995 0.43 -3.28 -36.73
C ARG A 995 -0.11 -4.45 -35.89
N CYS A 996 -1.41 -4.45 -35.60
CA CYS A 996 -2.09 -5.52 -34.88
C CYS A 996 -1.85 -6.89 -35.53
N VAL A 997 -2.08 -7.00 -36.84
CA VAL A 997 -1.89 -8.26 -37.58
C VAL A 997 -0.41 -8.65 -37.64
N SER A 998 0.50 -7.68 -37.74
CA SER A 998 1.95 -7.95 -37.71
C SER A 998 2.35 -8.58 -36.39
N LEU A 999 1.86 -8.03 -35.27
CA LEU A 999 2.15 -8.57 -33.95
C LEU A 999 1.48 -9.93 -33.72
N LEU A 1000 0.24 -10.13 -34.19
CA LEU A 1000 -0.39 -11.45 -34.16
C LEU A 1000 0.46 -12.48 -34.91
N GLN A 1001 0.95 -12.16 -36.11
CA GLN A 1001 1.81 -13.06 -36.87
C GLN A 1001 3.13 -13.36 -36.13
N THR A 1002 3.77 -12.34 -35.56
CA THR A 1002 5.06 -12.46 -34.85
C THR A 1002 4.94 -13.21 -33.52
N LEU A 1003 3.85 -13.03 -32.78
CA LEU A 1003 3.67 -13.61 -31.44
C LEU A 1003 3.12 -15.04 -31.46
N PHE A 1004 2.72 -15.56 -32.63
CA PHE A 1004 2.30 -16.93 -32.77
C PHE A 1004 3.45 -17.89 -32.44
N SER A 1005 3.27 -18.71 -31.39
CA SER A 1005 4.31 -19.65 -30.94
C SER A 1005 4.32 -20.99 -31.71
N GLY A 1006 3.36 -21.19 -32.61
CA GLY A 1006 3.26 -22.38 -33.45
C GLY A 1006 3.97 -22.25 -34.80
N ASN A 1007 3.85 -23.29 -35.63
CA ASN A 1007 4.37 -23.26 -37.01
C ASN A 1007 3.23 -23.03 -38.01
N TRP A 1008 3.25 -21.88 -38.71
CA TRP A 1008 2.26 -21.51 -39.73
C TRP A 1008 2.13 -22.53 -40.87
N ASP A 1009 3.18 -23.29 -41.19
CA ASP A 1009 3.13 -24.33 -42.23
C ASP A 1009 2.20 -25.50 -41.86
N LYS A 1010 2.07 -25.79 -40.57
CA LYS A 1010 1.21 -26.85 -40.05
C LYS A 1010 -0.26 -26.41 -39.96
N VAL A 1011 -0.51 -25.11 -39.84
CA VAL A 1011 -1.86 -24.55 -39.78
C VAL A 1011 -2.54 -24.74 -41.14
N LYS A 1012 -3.74 -25.30 -41.11
CA LYS A 1012 -4.55 -25.57 -42.32
C LYS A 1012 -5.69 -24.58 -42.50
N ALA A 1013 -6.15 -23.92 -41.44
CA ALA A 1013 -7.20 -22.92 -41.51
C ALA A 1013 -7.10 -21.91 -40.36
N ILE A 1014 -7.57 -20.69 -40.61
CA ILE A 1014 -7.84 -19.67 -39.60
C ILE A 1014 -9.34 -19.64 -39.35
N VAL A 1015 -9.78 -19.69 -38.10
CA VAL A 1015 -11.20 -19.74 -37.70
C VAL A 1015 -11.57 -18.42 -37.05
N SER A 1016 -12.56 -17.71 -37.59
CA SER A 1016 -13.08 -16.47 -36.99
C SER A 1016 -14.27 -16.78 -36.08
N VAL A 1017 -14.18 -16.34 -34.82
CA VAL A 1017 -15.17 -16.55 -33.75
C VAL A 1017 -16.48 -15.76 -33.93
N GLY A 1018 -16.47 -14.69 -34.72
CA GLY A 1018 -17.64 -13.83 -34.93
C GLY A 1018 -17.37 -12.61 -35.81
N VAL A 1019 -18.32 -11.67 -35.86
CA VAL A 1019 -18.22 -10.49 -36.74
C VAL A 1019 -17.04 -9.58 -36.37
N GLY A 1020 -16.79 -9.37 -35.07
CA GLY A 1020 -15.68 -8.53 -34.60
C GLY A 1020 -14.32 -9.10 -35.00
N SER A 1021 -14.10 -10.38 -34.72
CA SER A 1021 -12.85 -11.05 -35.07
C SER A 1021 -12.60 -11.21 -36.57
N LEU A 1022 -13.64 -11.18 -37.42
CA LEU A 1022 -13.50 -11.25 -38.88
C LEU A 1022 -12.58 -10.16 -39.44
N VAL A 1023 -12.59 -8.98 -38.84
CA VAL A 1023 -11.79 -7.82 -39.21
C VAL A 1023 -10.28 -8.14 -39.12
N PHE A 1024 -9.87 -8.77 -38.03
CA PHE A 1024 -8.47 -9.14 -37.79
C PHE A 1024 -8.10 -10.47 -38.47
N ALA A 1025 -9.00 -11.45 -38.45
CA ALA A 1025 -8.79 -12.78 -39.00
C ALA A 1025 -8.60 -12.75 -40.53
N SER A 1026 -9.40 -11.96 -41.26
CA SER A 1026 -9.28 -11.82 -42.72
C SER A 1026 -7.93 -11.22 -43.13
N SER A 1027 -7.49 -10.17 -42.45
CA SER A 1027 -6.21 -9.51 -42.67
C SER A 1027 -5.02 -10.43 -42.32
N LEU A 1028 -5.16 -11.26 -41.28
CA LEU A 1028 -4.15 -12.27 -40.95
C LEU A 1028 -4.08 -13.37 -42.00
N THR A 1029 -5.23 -13.86 -42.48
CA THR A 1029 -5.35 -14.86 -43.55
C THR A 1029 -4.61 -14.46 -44.82
N GLU A 1030 -4.76 -13.21 -45.26
CA GLU A 1030 -4.03 -12.68 -46.43
C GLU A 1030 -2.51 -12.78 -46.22
N ARG A 1031 -2.06 -12.46 -45.01
CA ARG A 1031 -0.64 -12.32 -44.68
C ARG A 1031 0.08 -13.66 -44.48
N VAL A 1032 -0.64 -14.70 -44.05
CA VAL A 1032 -0.08 -16.05 -43.83
C VAL A 1032 -0.49 -17.07 -44.91
N ASP A 1033 -1.28 -16.64 -45.89
CA ASP A 1033 -1.80 -17.46 -47.00
C ASP A 1033 -2.52 -18.74 -46.53
N LYS A 1034 -3.53 -18.58 -45.66
CA LYS A 1034 -4.33 -19.69 -45.10
C LYS A 1034 -5.82 -19.46 -45.27
N PRO A 1035 -6.62 -20.49 -45.59
CA PRO A 1035 -8.06 -20.33 -45.77
C PRO A 1035 -8.73 -19.87 -44.46
N LEU A 1036 -9.74 -19.01 -44.62
CA LEU A 1036 -10.54 -18.48 -43.52
C LEU A 1036 -11.84 -19.26 -43.39
N VAL A 1037 -12.12 -19.75 -42.19
CA VAL A 1037 -13.34 -20.46 -41.81
C VAL A 1037 -14.18 -19.57 -40.91
N LEU A 1038 -15.46 -19.44 -41.26
CA LEU A 1038 -16.38 -18.55 -40.57
C LEU A 1038 -17.24 -19.32 -39.57
N VAL A 1039 -17.26 -18.85 -38.32
CA VAL A 1039 -18.30 -19.22 -37.36
C VAL A 1039 -19.34 -18.10 -37.33
N ARG A 1040 -20.60 -18.45 -37.55
CA ARG A 1040 -21.71 -17.48 -37.66
C ARG A 1040 -22.89 -17.92 -36.80
N GLU A 1041 -23.83 -17.01 -36.57
CA GLU A 1041 -25.14 -17.41 -36.01
C GLU A 1041 -25.87 -18.35 -36.97
N GLU A 1042 -26.71 -19.24 -36.44
CA GLU A 1042 -27.49 -20.22 -37.22
C GLU A 1042 -28.29 -19.56 -38.35
N GLY A 1043 -28.27 -20.19 -39.53
CA GLY A 1043 -28.97 -19.72 -40.73
C GLY A 1043 -28.23 -18.62 -41.50
N LYS A 1044 -26.94 -18.41 -41.24
CA LYS A 1044 -26.09 -17.44 -41.95
C LYS A 1044 -25.05 -18.08 -42.85
N LEU A 1045 -24.92 -19.41 -42.83
CA LEU A 1045 -24.05 -20.18 -43.73
C LEU A 1045 -24.87 -21.14 -44.61
N PRO A 1046 -24.40 -21.46 -45.83
CA PRO A 1046 -25.05 -22.46 -46.67
C PRO A 1046 -24.87 -23.89 -46.10
N PRO A 1047 -25.89 -24.77 -46.18
CA PRO A 1047 -25.77 -26.15 -45.72
C PRO A 1047 -24.84 -26.99 -46.64
N PRO A 1048 -24.14 -28.02 -46.12
CA PRO A 1048 -24.28 -28.59 -44.78
C PRO A 1048 -23.46 -27.88 -43.68
N THR A 1049 -24.11 -27.53 -42.57
CA THR A 1049 -23.47 -26.94 -41.38
C THR A 1049 -23.48 -27.90 -40.19
N ILE A 1050 -22.59 -27.64 -39.22
CA ILE A 1050 -22.64 -28.18 -37.86
C ILE A 1050 -22.88 -27.03 -36.88
N TYR A 1051 -23.61 -27.27 -35.79
CA TYR A 1051 -23.99 -26.21 -34.84
C TYR A 1051 -23.79 -26.60 -33.38
N THR A 1052 -23.71 -25.59 -32.52
CA THR A 1052 -23.73 -25.74 -31.05
C THR A 1052 -24.44 -24.59 -30.36
N CYS A 1053 -24.84 -24.80 -29.11
CA CYS A 1053 -25.50 -23.79 -28.28
C CYS A 1053 -24.47 -22.89 -27.60
N LYS A 1054 -24.79 -21.60 -27.48
CA LYS A 1054 -23.98 -20.57 -26.84
C LYS A 1054 -24.87 -19.67 -25.98
N PRO A 1055 -24.51 -19.38 -24.71
CA PRO A 1055 -25.16 -18.33 -23.93
C PRO A 1055 -25.05 -16.97 -24.65
N ARG A 1056 -26.08 -16.12 -24.57
CA ARG A 1056 -26.02 -14.76 -25.14
C ARG A 1056 -24.97 -13.92 -24.39
N SER A 1057 -24.24 -13.08 -25.11
CA SER A 1057 -23.33 -12.10 -24.49
C SER A 1057 -24.13 -10.93 -23.89
N HIS A 1058 -23.55 -10.26 -22.90
CA HIS A 1058 -24.14 -9.08 -22.26
C HIS A 1058 -24.39 -7.91 -23.22
N ILE A 1059 -23.66 -7.85 -24.35
CA ILE A 1059 -23.79 -6.82 -25.38
C ILE A 1059 -25.01 -7.07 -26.29
N SER A 1060 -25.47 -8.32 -26.41
CA SER A 1060 -26.60 -8.71 -27.29
C SER A 1060 -27.98 -8.64 -26.62
N PHE A 1061 -28.09 -8.02 -25.44
CA PHE A 1061 -29.30 -8.03 -24.60
C PHE A 1061 -30.48 -7.20 -25.17
N VAL A 1062 -30.24 -6.34 -26.16
CA VAL A 1062 -31.23 -5.36 -26.63
C VAL A 1062 -32.28 -5.95 -27.60
N SER A 1063 -32.19 -7.23 -27.98
CA SER A 1063 -33.17 -7.86 -28.88
C SER A 1063 -34.26 -8.64 -28.12
N SER A 1064 -35.51 -8.23 -28.30
CA SER A 1064 -36.76 -8.60 -27.60
C SER A 1064 -37.23 -10.06 -27.63
N SER A 1065 -36.37 -11.04 -27.95
CA SER A 1065 -36.75 -12.46 -27.96
C SER A 1065 -36.58 -13.14 -26.60
N LYS A 1066 -37.63 -13.85 -26.13
CA LYS A 1066 -37.70 -14.57 -24.84
C LYS A 1066 -36.73 -15.78 -24.70
N GLN A 1067 -35.81 -16.01 -25.63
CA GLN A 1067 -34.89 -17.15 -25.61
C GLN A 1067 -33.52 -16.79 -25.01
N LYS A 1068 -33.09 -17.55 -23.99
CA LYS A 1068 -31.83 -17.34 -23.23
C LYS A 1068 -30.57 -17.89 -23.91
N VAL A 1069 -30.69 -18.58 -25.06
CA VAL A 1069 -29.59 -19.31 -25.72
C VAL A 1069 -29.62 -19.02 -27.22
N THR A 1070 -28.46 -18.76 -27.80
CA THR A 1070 -28.23 -18.60 -29.26
C THR A 1070 -27.49 -19.82 -29.82
N ARG A 1071 -27.63 -20.11 -31.11
CA ARG A 1071 -26.86 -21.15 -31.80
C ARG A 1071 -25.85 -20.54 -32.74
N ILE A 1072 -24.64 -21.09 -32.73
CA ILE A 1072 -23.58 -20.77 -33.69
C ILE A 1072 -23.28 -22.00 -34.55
N GLU A 1073 -22.94 -21.75 -35.82
CA GLU A 1073 -22.70 -22.77 -36.83
C GLU A 1073 -21.41 -22.50 -37.63
N MET A 1074 -20.88 -23.57 -38.20
CA MET A 1074 -19.75 -23.59 -39.13
C MET A 1074 -20.08 -24.59 -40.25
N GLU A 1075 -19.59 -24.34 -41.46
CA GLU A 1075 -19.65 -25.33 -42.54
C GLU A 1075 -18.99 -26.65 -42.11
N ARG A 1076 -19.65 -27.79 -42.38
CA ARG A 1076 -19.24 -29.11 -41.87
C ARG A 1076 -17.83 -29.50 -42.31
N ASP A 1077 -17.51 -29.23 -43.56
CA ASP A 1077 -16.28 -29.68 -44.22
C ASP A 1077 -15.24 -28.56 -44.36
N ALA A 1078 -15.44 -27.46 -43.63
CA ALA A 1078 -14.57 -26.27 -43.70
C ALA A 1078 -13.15 -26.50 -43.16
N VAL A 1079 -12.98 -27.50 -42.29
CA VAL A 1079 -11.70 -27.87 -41.69
C VAL A 1079 -11.48 -29.36 -41.90
N PRO A 1080 -10.33 -29.79 -42.45
CA PRO A 1080 -10.02 -31.21 -42.57
C PRO A 1080 -9.93 -31.89 -41.20
N VAL A 1081 -10.39 -33.15 -41.10
CA VAL A 1081 -10.29 -33.94 -39.87
C VAL A 1081 -8.81 -34.10 -39.46
N GLY A 1082 -8.50 -33.87 -38.18
CA GLY A 1082 -7.12 -33.90 -37.66
C GLY A 1082 -6.23 -32.73 -38.09
N ALA A 1083 -6.80 -31.65 -38.62
CA ALA A 1083 -6.03 -30.46 -38.99
C ALA A 1083 -5.71 -29.55 -37.80
N SER A 1084 -4.55 -28.90 -37.84
CA SER A 1084 -4.23 -27.80 -36.93
C SER A 1084 -4.85 -26.48 -37.41
N VAL A 1085 -5.46 -25.75 -36.48
CA VAL A 1085 -6.19 -24.51 -36.75
C VAL A 1085 -5.78 -23.40 -35.79
N VAL A 1086 -5.87 -22.17 -36.28
CA VAL A 1086 -5.71 -20.96 -35.46
C VAL A 1086 -7.06 -20.26 -35.36
N VAL A 1087 -7.60 -20.19 -34.14
CA VAL A 1087 -8.82 -19.44 -33.83
C VAL A 1087 -8.44 -17.99 -33.53
N VAL A 1088 -9.09 -17.03 -34.19
CA VAL A 1088 -8.89 -15.60 -33.93
C VAL A 1088 -10.14 -15.04 -33.28
N ASP A 1089 -9.96 -14.44 -32.10
CA ASP A 1089 -11.00 -13.76 -31.34
C ASP A 1089 -10.60 -12.28 -31.12
N ASP A 1090 -11.55 -11.37 -31.16
CA ASP A 1090 -11.29 -9.97 -30.84
C ASP A 1090 -11.17 -9.77 -29.33
N VAL A 1091 -12.01 -10.46 -28.54
CA VAL A 1091 -12.06 -10.30 -27.08
C VAL A 1091 -12.23 -11.61 -26.32
N LEU A 1092 -11.32 -11.89 -25.38
CA LEU A 1092 -11.48 -12.94 -24.37
C LEU A 1092 -11.87 -12.31 -23.03
N ALA A 1093 -13.15 -12.40 -22.68
CA ALA A 1093 -13.68 -12.00 -21.38
C ALA A 1093 -14.08 -13.23 -20.55
N THR A 1094 -15.35 -13.63 -20.55
CA THR A 1094 -15.86 -14.76 -19.76
C THR A 1094 -15.49 -16.13 -20.32
N GLY A 1095 -15.04 -16.22 -21.58
CA GLY A 1095 -14.66 -17.48 -22.24
C GLY A 1095 -15.82 -18.32 -22.79
N GLU A 1096 -17.08 -17.96 -22.54
CA GLU A 1096 -18.27 -18.74 -23.00
C GLU A 1096 -18.34 -18.88 -24.52
N THR A 1097 -18.06 -17.80 -25.27
CA THR A 1097 -18.07 -17.85 -26.73
C THR A 1097 -17.00 -18.80 -27.26
N LEU A 1098 -15.79 -18.70 -26.72
CA LEU A 1098 -14.67 -19.52 -27.14
C LEU A 1098 -14.91 -21.00 -26.82
N CYS A 1099 -15.48 -21.32 -25.64
CA CYS A 1099 -15.93 -22.69 -25.33
C CYS A 1099 -16.86 -23.27 -26.41
N ALA A 1100 -17.83 -22.49 -26.88
CA ALA A 1100 -18.75 -22.93 -27.92
C ALA A 1100 -18.04 -23.17 -29.27
N VAL A 1101 -17.09 -22.30 -29.65
CA VAL A 1101 -16.27 -22.50 -30.86
C VAL A 1101 -15.39 -23.74 -30.74
N LEU A 1102 -14.74 -23.96 -29.60
CA LEU A 1102 -13.94 -25.16 -29.36
C LEU A 1102 -14.80 -26.43 -29.43
N GLN A 1103 -16.02 -26.39 -28.91
CA GLN A 1103 -16.97 -27.51 -29.04
C GLN A 1103 -17.34 -27.79 -30.51
N LEU A 1104 -17.47 -26.76 -31.36
CA LEU A 1104 -17.70 -26.94 -32.80
C LEU A 1104 -16.49 -27.58 -33.49
N LEU A 1105 -15.27 -27.15 -33.16
CA LEU A 1105 -14.05 -27.71 -33.74
C LEU A 1105 -13.84 -29.18 -33.33
N VAL A 1106 -14.15 -29.54 -32.08
CA VAL A 1106 -14.15 -30.93 -31.64
C VAL A 1106 -15.19 -31.76 -32.41
N LYS A 1107 -16.39 -31.22 -32.66
CA LYS A 1107 -17.40 -31.88 -33.51
C LYS A 1107 -16.95 -32.03 -34.97
N ALA A 1108 -16.10 -31.13 -35.47
CA ALA A 1108 -15.49 -31.20 -36.79
C ALA A 1108 -14.29 -32.17 -36.85
N GLY A 1109 -13.92 -32.81 -35.74
CA GLY A 1109 -12.82 -33.77 -35.68
C GLY A 1109 -11.43 -33.14 -35.50
N VAL A 1110 -11.34 -31.93 -34.95
CA VAL A 1110 -10.08 -31.28 -34.56
C VAL A 1110 -9.76 -31.63 -33.10
N ALA A 1111 -8.55 -32.14 -32.84
CA ALA A 1111 -8.08 -32.40 -31.48
C ALA A 1111 -7.71 -31.10 -30.75
N LEU A 1112 -7.92 -31.03 -29.43
CA LEU A 1112 -7.67 -29.80 -28.65
C LEU A 1112 -6.21 -29.34 -28.67
N GLU A 1113 -5.26 -30.27 -28.79
CA GLU A 1113 -3.82 -30.00 -28.92
C GLU A 1113 -3.44 -29.37 -30.27
N ASP A 1114 -4.28 -29.53 -31.29
CA ASP A 1114 -4.10 -28.96 -32.62
C ASP A 1114 -4.74 -27.58 -32.77
N VAL A 1115 -5.42 -27.08 -31.72
CA VAL A 1115 -6.04 -25.75 -31.67
C VAL A 1115 -5.11 -24.75 -30.97
N SER A 1116 -4.82 -23.64 -31.66
CA SER A 1116 -4.25 -22.44 -31.06
C SER A 1116 -5.23 -21.28 -31.17
N VAL A 1117 -5.36 -20.48 -30.11
CA VAL A 1117 -6.24 -19.31 -30.04
C VAL A 1117 -5.40 -18.06 -29.91
N MET A 1118 -5.67 -17.08 -30.77
CA MET A 1118 -5.09 -15.76 -30.72
C MET A 1118 -6.18 -14.73 -30.45
N VAL A 1119 -6.01 -13.97 -29.38
CA VAL A 1119 -6.98 -12.97 -28.93
C VAL A 1119 -6.37 -11.58 -29.05
N VAL A 1120 -7.10 -10.62 -29.61
CA VAL A 1120 -6.62 -9.22 -29.69
C VAL A 1120 -6.57 -8.58 -28.30
N ALA A 1121 -7.62 -8.72 -27.49
CA ALA A 1121 -7.65 -8.22 -26.12
C ALA A 1121 -8.21 -9.23 -25.13
N GLU A 1122 -7.53 -9.43 -24.01
CA GLU A 1122 -8.00 -10.25 -22.89
C GLU A 1122 -8.36 -9.38 -21.68
N PHE A 1123 -9.39 -9.82 -20.95
CA PHE A 1123 -9.87 -9.21 -19.71
C PHE A 1123 -9.80 -10.25 -18.58
N PRO A 1124 -8.62 -10.44 -17.95
CA PRO A 1124 -8.39 -11.55 -17.02
C PRO A 1124 -9.33 -11.58 -15.82
N VAL A 1125 -9.82 -10.41 -15.38
CA VAL A 1125 -10.77 -10.27 -14.26
C VAL A 1125 -12.03 -11.15 -14.44
N HIS A 1126 -12.43 -11.41 -15.68
CA HIS A 1126 -13.61 -12.22 -16.00
C HIS A 1126 -13.33 -13.73 -16.04
N ARG A 1127 -12.09 -14.14 -15.74
CA ARG A 1127 -11.68 -15.54 -15.53
C ARG A 1127 -11.97 -16.47 -16.73
N GLY A 1128 -11.93 -15.96 -17.97
CA GLY A 1128 -12.18 -16.75 -19.17
C GLY A 1128 -11.25 -17.96 -19.33
N ARG A 1129 -9.97 -17.83 -19.00
CA ARG A 1129 -9.00 -18.95 -19.01
C ARG A 1129 -9.33 -20.03 -17.97
N ALA A 1130 -9.79 -19.62 -16.79
CA ALA A 1130 -10.22 -20.57 -15.75
C ALA A 1130 -11.43 -21.38 -16.23
N LEU A 1131 -12.42 -20.71 -16.85
CA LEU A 1131 -13.58 -21.40 -17.41
C LEU A 1131 -13.18 -22.42 -18.51
N LEU A 1132 -12.27 -22.05 -19.41
CA LEU A 1132 -11.76 -22.98 -20.43
C LEU A 1132 -11.13 -24.22 -19.79
N TYR A 1133 -10.29 -24.02 -18.78
CA TYR A 1133 -9.65 -25.11 -18.04
C TYR A 1133 -10.68 -26.01 -17.34
N GLU A 1134 -11.64 -25.42 -16.61
CA GLU A 1134 -12.72 -26.14 -15.91
C GLU A 1134 -13.62 -26.95 -16.86
N ARG A 1135 -13.83 -26.48 -18.09
CA ARG A 1135 -14.60 -27.20 -19.11
C ARG A 1135 -13.79 -28.22 -19.91
N GLY A 1136 -12.55 -28.51 -19.51
CA GLY A 1136 -11.70 -29.52 -20.13
C GLY A 1136 -10.97 -29.04 -21.39
N TYR A 1137 -10.94 -27.74 -21.65
CA TYR A 1137 -10.19 -27.13 -22.77
C TYR A 1137 -8.77 -26.69 -22.39
N GLY A 1138 -8.23 -27.19 -21.26
CA GLY A 1138 -6.89 -26.80 -20.78
C GLY A 1138 -5.74 -27.07 -21.76
N LYS A 1139 -5.89 -28.05 -22.67
CA LYS A 1139 -4.89 -28.40 -23.69
C LYS A 1139 -4.79 -27.38 -24.85
N VAL A 1140 -5.74 -26.46 -24.97
CA VAL A 1140 -5.75 -25.42 -26.01
C VAL A 1140 -4.73 -24.33 -25.68
N ASN A 1141 -3.89 -23.97 -26.66
CA ASN A 1141 -2.96 -22.86 -26.49
C ASN A 1141 -3.70 -21.53 -26.68
N VAL A 1142 -3.69 -20.63 -25.70
CA VAL A 1142 -4.35 -19.32 -25.79
C VAL A 1142 -3.32 -18.20 -25.59
N GLN A 1143 -3.17 -17.36 -26.61
CA GLN A 1143 -2.27 -16.20 -26.62
C GLN A 1143 -3.07 -14.91 -26.78
N SER A 1144 -2.74 -13.90 -25.98
CA SER A 1144 -3.44 -12.62 -25.97
C SER A 1144 -2.47 -11.50 -26.33
N LEU A 1145 -2.88 -10.64 -27.25
CA LEU A 1145 -2.07 -9.53 -27.73
C LEU A 1145 -2.10 -8.35 -26.76
N LEU A 1146 -3.27 -7.96 -26.25
CA LEU A 1146 -3.45 -6.90 -25.26
C LEU A 1146 -4.12 -7.47 -24.01
N VAL A 1147 -3.84 -6.88 -22.85
CA VAL A 1147 -4.44 -7.24 -21.57
C VAL A 1147 -4.95 -5.97 -20.91
N PHE A 1148 -6.22 -5.98 -20.49
CA PHE A 1148 -6.86 -4.85 -19.81
C PHE A 1148 -7.49 -5.28 -18.49
N ASN A 1149 -7.53 -4.35 -17.53
CA ASN A 1149 -8.05 -4.60 -16.18
C ASN A 1149 -9.49 -5.14 -16.21
N GLY A 1150 -10.34 -4.64 -17.12
CA GLY A 1150 -11.76 -4.95 -17.19
C GLY A 1150 -12.48 -4.42 -15.95
N VAL A 1151 -13.19 -3.30 -16.09
CA VAL A 1151 -14.00 -2.75 -14.99
C VAL A 1151 -15.43 -2.59 -15.46
#